data_AF-A0A1H0EW44-F1
#
_entry.id   AF-A0A1H0EW44-F1
#
_cell.length_a   1.000
_cell.length_b   1.000
_cell.length_c   1.000
_cell.angle_alpha   90.00
_cell.angle_beta   90.00
_cell.angle_gamma   90.00
#
_symmetry.space_group_name_H-M   'P 1'
#
loop_
_entity.id
_entity.type
_entity.pdbx_description
1 polymer ?
#
loop_
_entity_poly.entity_id
_entity_poly.type
_entity_poly.pdbx_seq_one_letter_code
_entity_poly.pdbx_strand_id
1 'polypeptide(L)'
;MLCVLVCHDGDQWLSTALSALRRQRIRPRHVIAVDTGSTDRTAKILAEAEDLLDGVLTAPRGTGFGTAVRIAVEHAVERWGDPGRWLWLLHDDSAPEPDCLAALLTAAEVSPSAAVLGPLCLDWVDSRLVVEAGLSTDSSGHRQTGLSSAEHSASFQQSTEVLAVSSAGSLVKREVWHALGGYDEAMPLLRDDVDFGWRANRAGHLVLCVPVARMRHARAATKGARRLDAAMARPGPSFRGVDRAHGMRTFLVNCSGPSFLVGLPRLLLLSLLRALGFSLLRRFADAHAEVGAARYLLTRGRLLEGRRARRGSAVVRGLFTSRLTRLRNAIRAGAAFLVRRRLEADAALGRLPATDSSATWLEPSEVDPRPVGPAALPAGASRGRPRVAGLRRPPVVVQVEAAVPGALRPSPRPRPSPGPRATSGMVFVEVDQSRMLRKLLLAPPVLLLLGLSVVAVAANSSRLGLDLAGGRLLPVGSVGEVWSTYLASWHPVHGGTAAPAPAALAVLGLIPGGPSFAVALLLLGDIPLAALSAYIASRGMRVRRSVRAVIAAFYGLLPVATTAASEGRLDVVVVHVVTPVVFAGVYAVLRASSTHAWLPMASGTAIGVAVLGAFSPLTHAVVIVGALAGFIAVAGGARRIAALFMIVLLPMALLLPWPAVLLQHPEMVLNGLGAAFDSPPPNLVVCSVFVAAGFAAAVLRPNLSMLPGLLVIVLGIGALAAVAAVGAWPGTPLVILAWGLVRVVLAGCQRGVTPGVAGRAPVRRAVYVVGVVTLVSLGIAGVLDLRTGPLKADGGLALNASLTAELERSGRSVLVLGSPARQVAGRMPAFGDDDLVPTVSSPARLRRWNSSLLDGAPPAVKVAVAQAASSGVAFVVLPSQEAAARVASAAGELVSVAPPASDGRPVLRVRLAADTGVLLAPDLARRARTGGEPPAEPAAGGVAPVTVSLPEVAVRVSPGGEGRVLVLAAEDEPGWRVFVDGTEVPVVRAWGHLVGVPLPAGGAEVTASMSTVLRDLLLLGQGAAGLFALLTAVPSRRRGA
;
A
#
# COMPACT_ATOMS: atom_id res chain seq x y z
N MET A 1 36.00 0.87 47.09
CA MET A 1 35.05 0.88 45.97
C MET A 1 35.62 -0.06 44.93
N LEU A 2 34.78 -0.94 44.41
CA LEU A 2 35.14 -1.92 43.38
C LEU A 2 34.67 -1.42 42.01
N CYS A 3 35.57 -1.38 41.03
CA CYS A 3 35.24 -1.22 39.63
C CYS A 3 35.17 -2.60 38.98
N VAL A 4 34.08 -2.88 38.27
CA VAL A 4 33.88 -4.12 37.52
C VAL A 4 33.77 -3.79 36.04
N LEU A 5 34.73 -4.25 35.24
CA LEU A 5 34.77 -4.09 33.80
C LEU A 5 34.40 -5.41 33.11
N VAL A 6 33.25 -5.47 32.45
CA VAL A 6 32.85 -6.69 31.73
C VAL A 6 33.19 -6.56 30.25
N CYS A 7 33.90 -7.57 29.72
CA CYS A 7 34.39 -7.61 28.35
C CYS A 7 33.76 -8.76 27.56
N HIS A 8 33.44 -8.50 26.29
CA HIS A 8 32.93 -9.50 25.35
C HIS A 8 33.21 -9.10 23.90
N ASP A 9 34.22 -9.71 23.26
CA ASP A 9 34.64 -9.36 21.90
C ASP A 9 34.76 -7.81 21.75
N GLY A 10 35.66 -7.24 22.55
CA GLY A 10 35.85 -5.80 22.77
C GLY A 10 37.10 -5.18 22.14
N ASP A 11 37.83 -5.90 21.26
CA ASP A 11 39.13 -5.47 20.69
C ASP A 11 39.12 -4.02 20.17
N GLN A 12 38.03 -3.60 19.51
CA GLN A 12 37.91 -2.26 18.94
C GLN A 12 37.83 -1.12 19.98
N TRP A 13 37.30 -1.37 21.18
CA TRP A 13 36.95 -0.31 22.14
C TRP A 13 37.74 -0.39 23.45
N LEU A 14 38.14 -1.60 23.86
CA LEU A 14 38.70 -1.89 25.18
C LEU A 14 39.95 -1.06 25.50
N SER A 15 40.88 -0.90 24.55
CA SER A 15 42.09 -0.08 24.79
C SER A 15 41.76 1.38 25.12
N THR A 16 40.70 1.93 24.51
CA THR A 16 40.23 3.29 24.82
C THR A 16 39.56 3.35 26.19
N ALA A 17 38.76 2.33 26.53
CA ALA A 17 38.11 2.20 27.84
C ALA A 17 39.15 2.10 28.99
N LEU A 18 40.15 1.23 28.85
CA LEU A 18 41.25 1.09 29.82
C LEU A 18 42.06 2.38 29.95
N SER A 19 42.36 3.05 28.83
CA SER A 19 43.04 4.34 28.84
C SER A 19 42.22 5.43 29.55
N ALA A 20 40.90 5.41 29.40
CA ALA A 20 40.00 6.32 30.10
C ALA A 20 39.93 6.03 31.61
N LEU A 21 39.99 4.75 32.00
CA LEU A 21 40.05 4.31 33.39
C LEU A 21 41.38 4.73 34.06
N ARG A 22 42.53 4.61 33.36
CA ARG A 22 43.85 5.08 33.86
C ARG A 22 43.87 6.58 34.18
N ARG A 23 43.11 7.38 33.44
CA ARG A 23 43.04 8.85 33.57
C ARG A 23 42.04 9.36 34.60
N GLN A 24 41.35 8.48 35.34
CA GLN A 24 40.43 8.93 36.37
C GLN A 24 41.16 9.70 37.46
N ARG A 25 40.62 10.87 37.84
CA ARG A 25 41.16 11.71 38.91
C ARG A 25 41.13 11.00 40.26
N ILE A 26 40.04 10.29 40.53
CA ILE A 26 39.93 9.38 41.68
C ILE A 26 40.06 7.97 41.15
N ARG A 27 41.02 7.20 41.67
CA ARG A 27 41.19 5.80 41.28
C ARG A 27 40.26 4.90 42.10
N PRO A 28 39.60 3.91 41.48
CA PRO A 28 38.95 2.83 42.22
C PRO A 28 39.94 2.12 43.15
N ARG A 29 39.43 1.58 44.27
CA ARG A 29 40.29 0.83 45.22
C ARG A 29 40.71 -0.51 44.64
N HIS A 30 39.78 -1.15 43.93
CA HIS A 30 40.00 -2.41 43.22
C HIS A 30 39.34 -2.35 41.85
N VAL A 31 39.96 -2.92 40.83
CA VAL A 31 39.46 -3.06 39.46
C VAL A 31 39.53 -4.52 39.05
N ILE A 32 38.37 -5.16 38.87
CA ILE A 32 38.28 -6.52 38.32
C ILE A 32 37.73 -6.44 36.89
N ALA A 33 38.42 -7.08 35.95
CA ALA A 33 37.88 -7.33 34.62
C ALA A 33 37.29 -8.75 34.54
N VAL A 34 36.14 -8.91 33.87
CA VAL A 34 35.53 -10.21 33.58
C VAL A 34 35.41 -10.39 32.08
N ASP A 35 36.16 -11.34 31.53
CA ASP A 35 36.04 -11.75 30.13
C ASP A 35 35.00 -12.85 29.99
N THR A 36 33.94 -12.59 29.23
CA THR A 36 32.80 -13.51 29.03
C THR A 36 32.98 -14.41 27.81
N GLY A 37 34.18 -14.97 27.65
CA GLY A 37 34.52 -15.92 26.58
C GLY A 37 34.79 -15.24 25.23
N SER A 38 35.53 -14.13 25.24
CA SER A 38 35.94 -13.43 24.02
C SER A 38 36.82 -14.30 23.12
N THR A 39 36.70 -14.08 21.82
CA THR A 39 37.42 -14.82 20.75
C THR A 39 38.36 -13.94 19.93
N ASP A 40 38.33 -12.63 20.17
CA ASP A 40 39.21 -11.65 19.56
C ASP A 40 40.44 -11.36 20.47
N ARG A 41 41.13 -10.24 20.22
CA ARG A 41 42.32 -9.85 20.99
C ARG A 41 42.01 -9.32 22.40
N THR A 42 40.75 -9.34 22.85
CA THR A 42 40.34 -8.82 24.17
C THR A 42 41.15 -9.42 25.31
N ALA A 43 41.30 -10.75 25.36
CA ALA A 43 42.07 -11.43 26.42
C ALA A 43 43.54 -10.96 26.47
N LYS A 44 44.14 -10.72 25.30
CA LYS A 44 45.51 -10.20 25.20
C LYS A 44 45.60 -8.75 25.71
N ILE A 45 44.65 -7.90 25.33
CA ILE A 45 44.58 -6.50 25.79
C ILE A 45 44.40 -6.43 27.31
N LEU A 46 43.63 -7.34 27.92
CA LEU A 46 43.47 -7.43 29.37
C LEU A 46 44.76 -7.87 30.07
N ALA A 47 45.48 -8.84 29.52
CA ALA A 47 46.78 -9.28 30.05
C ALA A 47 47.85 -8.16 29.95
N GLU A 48 47.82 -7.33 28.91
CA GLU A 48 48.71 -6.17 28.78
C GLU A 48 48.38 -5.01 29.76
N ALA A 49 47.28 -5.10 30.52
CA ALA A 49 46.80 -4.07 31.44
C ALA A 49 46.91 -4.47 32.93
N GLU A 50 47.83 -5.38 33.26
CA GLU A 50 48.14 -5.82 34.64
C GLU A 50 48.52 -4.66 35.59
N ASP A 51 49.01 -3.54 35.07
CA ASP A 51 49.32 -2.33 35.84
C ASP A 51 48.08 -1.62 36.42
N LEU A 52 46.91 -1.88 35.83
CA LEU A 52 45.64 -1.23 36.17
C LEU A 52 44.63 -2.18 36.83
N LEU A 53 44.70 -3.47 36.51
CA LEU A 53 43.71 -4.47 36.90
C LEU A 53 44.21 -5.29 38.09
N ASP A 54 43.43 -5.34 39.17
CA ASP A 54 43.72 -6.18 40.34
C ASP A 54 43.39 -7.66 40.12
N GLY A 55 42.65 -7.97 39.05
CA GLY A 55 42.33 -9.33 38.64
C GLY A 55 41.54 -9.40 37.33
N VAL A 56 41.78 -10.47 36.56
CA VAL A 56 41.02 -10.81 35.35
C VAL A 56 40.38 -12.17 35.58
N LEU A 57 39.05 -12.23 35.47
CA LEU A 57 38.26 -13.45 35.61
C LEU A 57 37.73 -13.87 34.24
N THR A 58 37.79 -15.15 33.92
CA THR A 58 37.23 -15.70 32.68
C THR A 58 35.95 -16.45 32.98
N ALA A 59 34.87 -16.11 32.28
CA ALA A 59 33.57 -16.76 32.36
C ALA A 59 33.21 -17.45 31.03
N PRO A 60 32.37 -18.51 31.05
CA PRO A 60 31.95 -19.18 29.83
C PRO A 60 31.28 -18.24 28.84
N ARG A 61 31.49 -18.49 27.54
CA ARG A 61 30.81 -17.75 26.48
C ARG A 61 29.29 -17.91 26.59
N GLY A 62 28.57 -16.80 26.62
CA GLY A 62 27.13 -16.76 26.87
C GLY A 62 26.73 -16.34 28.28
N THR A 63 27.71 -16.05 29.15
CA THR A 63 27.47 -15.45 30.47
C THR A 63 26.90 -14.04 30.30
N GLY A 64 25.75 -13.78 30.92
CA GLY A 64 25.11 -12.45 30.92
C GLY A 64 25.91 -11.40 31.67
N PHE A 65 25.71 -10.12 31.33
CA PHE A 65 26.39 -9.00 32.00
C PHE A 65 26.19 -9.04 33.52
N GLY A 66 24.96 -9.27 33.98
CA GLY A 66 24.67 -9.37 35.40
C GLY A 66 25.35 -10.51 36.13
N THR A 67 25.43 -11.67 35.50
CA THR A 67 26.12 -12.84 36.06
C THR A 67 27.64 -12.58 36.12
N ALA A 68 28.22 -11.94 35.11
CA ALA A 68 29.62 -11.53 35.12
C ALA A 68 29.93 -10.55 36.27
N VAL A 69 29.06 -9.56 36.49
CA VAL A 69 29.20 -8.64 37.64
C VAL A 69 29.08 -9.39 38.96
N ARG A 70 28.14 -10.33 39.10
CA ARG A 70 27.99 -11.16 40.31
C ARG A 70 29.27 -11.94 40.62
N ILE A 71 29.86 -12.61 39.62
CA ILE A 71 31.11 -13.35 39.75
C ILE A 71 32.24 -12.44 40.25
N ALA A 72 32.38 -11.24 39.68
CA ALA A 72 33.40 -10.28 40.12
C ALA A 72 33.20 -9.81 41.56
N VAL A 73 31.95 -9.53 41.96
CA VAL A 73 31.64 -9.08 43.32
C VAL A 73 31.88 -10.18 44.34
N GLU A 74 31.45 -11.41 44.05
CA GLU A 74 31.69 -12.59 44.90
C GLU A 74 33.20 -12.83 45.08
N HIS A 75 33.97 -12.81 43.98
CA HIS A 75 35.43 -12.94 44.02
C HIS A 75 36.09 -11.82 44.83
N ALA A 76 35.61 -10.58 44.70
CA ALA A 76 36.15 -9.44 45.44
C ALA A 76 35.91 -9.54 46.95
N VAL A 77 34.73 -10.05 47.35
CA VAL A 77 34.41 -10.29 48.76
C VAL A 77 35.26 -11.43 49.32
N GLU A 78 35.45 -12.52 48.57
CA GLU A 78 36.31 -13.63 48.97
C GLU A 78 37.77 -13.19 49.14
N ARG A 79 38.28 -12.38 48.19
CA ARG A 79 39.68 -11.94 48.16
C ARG A 79 40.02 -10.85 49.17
N TRP A 80 39.12 -9.88 49.40
CA TRP A 80 39.42 -8.67 50.19
C TRP A 80 38.49 -8.45 51.39
N GLY A 81 37.46 -9.28 51.58
CA GLY A 81 36.45 -9.12 52.64
C GLY A 81 35.48 -7.97 52.36
N ASP A 82 35.95 -6.72 52.47
CA ASP A 82 35.19 -5.52 52.11
C ASP A 82 35.77 -4.81 50.87
N PRO A 83 35.24 -5.09 49.66
CA PRO A 83 35.67 -4.41 48.43
C PRO A 83 35.19 -2.94 48.36
N GLY A 84 34.40 -2.50 49.36
CA GLY A 84 33.93 -1.15 49.57
C GLY A 84 32.43 -0.98 49.29
N ARG A 85 31.89 0.17 49.71
CA ARG A 85 30.45 0.49 49.70
C ARG A 85 29.82 0.59 48.30
N TRP A 86 30.60 0.99 47.32
CA TRP A 86 30.14 1.28 45.96
C TRP A 86 30.74 0.30 44.95
N LEU A 87 29.93 -0.08 43.96
CA LEU A 87 30.27 -0.86 42.78
C LEU A 87 30.16 0.06 41.56
N TRP A 88 31.26 0.25 40.82
CA TRP A 88 31.24 1.00 39.57
C TRP A 88 31.30 0.03 38.40
N LEU A 89 30.22 -0.03 37.63
CA LEU A 89 30.06 -0.99 36.54
C LEU A 89 30.41 -0.32 35.21
N LEU A 90 31.30 -0.96 34.45
CA LEU A 90 31.75 -0.49 33.14
C LEU A 90 31.62 -1.60 32.10
N HIS A 91 31.25 -1.21 30.89
CA HIS A 91 31.40 -2.06 29.70
C HIS A 91 32.76 -1.83 29.04
N ASP A 92 33.21 -2.80 28.25
CA ASP A 92 34.36 -2.67 27.35
C ASP A 92 34.24 -1.55 26.30
N ASP A 93 33.02 -1.14 25.97
CA ASP A 93 32.71 -0.08 25.00
C ASP A 93 32.36 1.27 25.65
N SER A 94 32.84 1.49 26.88
CA SER A 94 32.60 2.69 27.68
C SER A 94 33.88 3.39 28.12
N ALA A 95 33.99 4.67 27.79
CA ALA A 95 35.17 5.50 28.07
C ALA A 95 34.78 6.71 28.94
N PRO A 96 34.90 6.61 30.28
CA PRO A 96 34.56 7.70 31.19
C PRO A 96 35.54 8.89 31.08
N GLU A 97 35.04 10.11 31.22
CA GLU A 97 35.89 11.32 31.30
C GLU A 97 36.66 11.34 32.64
N PRO A 98 37.81 12.04 32.74
CA PRO A 98 38.68 12.02 33.92
C PRO A 98 38.00 12.30 35.27
N ASP A 99 37.00 13.18 35.29
CA ASP A 99 36.26 13.56 36.51
C ASP A 99 34.96 12.77 36.72
N CYS A 100 34.67 11.78 35.87
CA CYS A 100 33.41 11.04 35.88
C CYS A 100 33.13 10.37 37.24
N LEU A 101 34.10 9.59 37.75
CA LEU A 101 33.92 8.90 39.01
C LEU A 101 33.80 9.86 40.20
N ALA A 102 34.62 10.92 40.21
CA ALA A 102 34.58 11.95 41.25
C ALA A 102 33.22 12.64 41.31
N ALA A 103 32.64 12.98 40.16
CA ALA A 103 31.32 13.59 40.06
C ALA A 103 30.20 12.65 40.53
N LEU A 104 30.28 11.35 40.22
CA LEU A 104 29.29 10.36 40.69
C LEU A 104 29.34 10.18 42.22
N LEU A 105 30.55 10.11 42.81
CA LEU A 105 30.72 10.00 44.26
C LEU A 105 30.23 11.27 44.98
N THR A 106 30.58 12.44 44.44
CA THR A 106 30.10 13.73 44.98
C THR A 106 28.57 13.79 44.98
N ALA A 107 27.93 13.36 43.87
CA ALA A 107 26.47 13.31 43.80
C ALA A 107 25.86 12.32 44.80
N ALA A 108 26.54 11.20 45.06
CA ALA A 108 26.10 10.20 46.04
C ALA A 108 26.22 10.70 47.50
N GLU A 109 27.22 11.54 47.79
CA GLU A 109 27.35 12.20 49.09
C GLU A 109 26.26 13.27 49.30
N VAL A 110 25.98 14.07 48.26
CA VAL A 110 24.93 15.11 48.29
C VAL A 110 23.52 14.50 48.42
N SER A 111 23.30 13.30 47.89
CA SER A 111 22.01 12.61 47.93
C SER A 111 22.13 11.21 48.55
N PRO A 112 22.12 11.07 49.89
CA PRO A 112 22.29 9.78 50.58
C PRO A 112 21.23 8.72 50.24
N SER A 113 20.05 9.15 49.78
CA SER A 113 18.96 8.26 49.33
C SER A 113 19.21 7.68 47.93
N ALA A 114 20.18 8.19 47.18
CA ALA A 114 20.56 7.66 45.87
C ALA A 114 21.33 6.35 46.03
N ALA A 115 20.83 5.28 45.41
CA ALA A 115 21.50 3.98 45.42
C ALA A 115 22.11 3.61 44.07
N VAL A 116 21.62 4.23 42.98
CA VAL A 116 22.10 3.98 41.63
C VAL A 116 22.29 5.33 40.94
N LEU A 117 23.52 5.64 40.54
CA LEU A 117 23.87 6.87 39.85
C LEU A 117 24.50 6.54 38.51
N GLY A 118 24.23 7.34 37.48
CA GLY A 118 24.79 7.11 36.15
C GLY A 118 25.20 8.39 35.44
N PRO A 119 26.29 8.35 34.65
CA PRO A 119 26.77 9.51 33.91
C PRO A 119 25.86 9.84 32.72
N LEU A 120 26.06 11.04 32.17
CA LEU A 120 25.58 11.42 30.85
C LEU A 120 26.41 10.68 29.79
N CYS A 121 25.75 9.84 28.99
CA CYS A 121 26.42 9.12 27.92
C CYS A 121 26.46 9.98 26.66
N LEU A 122 27.65 10.11 26.08
CA LEU A 122 27.97 10.88 24.89
C LEU A 122 28.31 9.95 23.73
N ASP A 123 28.18 10.43 22.49
CA ASP A 123 28.55 9.63 21.32
C ASP A 123 30.06 9.34 21.32
N TRP A 124 30.41 8.15 20.81
CA TRP A 124 31.79 7.66 20.79
C TRP A 124 32.72 8.52 19.93
N VAL A 125 32.20 9.10 18.85
CA VAL A 125 33.00 9.89 17.90
C VAL A 125 32.88 11.38 18.21
N ASP A 126 31.68 11.88 18.51
CA ASP A 126 31.44 13.30 18.84
C ASP A 126 30.90 13.45 20.27
N SER A 127 31.77 13.88 21.19
CA SER A 127 31.44 14.06 22.61
C SER A 127 30.45 15.19 22.89
N ARG A 128 30.09 16.01 21.91
CA ARG A 128 29.06 17.05 22.07
C ARG A 128 27.64 16.47 22.03
N LEU A 129 27.48 15.30 21.44
CA LEU A 129 26.19 14.67 21.22
C LEU A 129 25.83 13.75 22.38
N VAL A 130 24.69 14.02 23.01
CA VAL A 130 24.16 13.14 24.05
C VAL A 130 23.47 11.94 23.40
N VAL A 131 23.84 10.74 23.85
CA VAL A 131 23.21 9.49 23.41
C VAL A 131 22.24 8.93 24.44
N GLU A 132 22.51 9.14 25.74
CA GLU A 132 21.63 8.72 26.85
C GLU A 132 21.75 9.73 28.01
N ALA A 133 20.61 10.20 28.53
CA ALA A 133 20.53 11.10 29.70
C ALA A 133 19.61 10.48 30.78
N GLY A 134 19.95 9.26 31.17
CA GLY A 134 19.08 8.38 31.94
C GLY A 134 17.98 7.73 31.09
N LEU A 135 17.30 6.77 31.71
CA LEU A 135 16.43 5.82 31.03
C LEU A 135 15.06 5.79 31.68
N SER A 136 14.06 5.60 30.82
CA SER A 136 12.67 5.35 31.17
C SER A 136 12.11 4.27 30.26
N THR A 137 10.91 3.81 30.57
CA THR A 137 10.16 2.87 29.74
C THR A 137 8.73 3.35 29.57
N ASP A 138 7.99 2.69 28.69
CA ASP A 138 6.58 2.95 28.47
C ASP A 138 5.73 1.70 28.73
N SER A 139 4.41 1.88 28.69
CA SER A 139 3.48 0.76 28.91
C SER A 139 3.58 -0.37 27.89
N SER A 140 4.35 -0.21 26.80
CA SER A 140 4.63 -1.30 25.85
C SER A 140 6.03 -1.86 25.94
N GLY A 141 6.81 -1.45 26.94
CA GLY A 141 8.16 -1.93 27.15
C GLY A 141 9.21 -1.33 26.21
N HIS A 142 8.94 -0.21 25.54
CA HIS A 142 10.00 0.45 24.77
C HIS A 142 10.85 1.33 25.68
N ARG A 143 12.16 1.22 25.52
CA ARG A 143 13.13 2.11 26.19
C ARG A 143 13.02 3.53 25.64
N GLN A 144 13.07 4.47 26.57
CA GLN A 144 13.10 5.90 26.30
C GLN A 144 14.33 6.49 26.97
N THR A 145 15.11 7.29 26.24
CA THR A 145 16.34 7.91 26.77
C THR A 145 16.14 9.37 27.19
N GLY A 146 14.91 9.89 27.11
CA GLY A 146 14.59 11.29 27.42
C GLY A 146 14.98 12.30 26.33
N LEU A 147 15.73 11.88 25.30
CA LEU A 147 16.32 12.76 24.28
C LEU A 147 15.42 12.93 23.04
N SER A 148 15.38 14.13 22.47
CA SER A 148 14.82 14.40 21.15
C SER A 148 15.91 14.68 20.11
N SER A 149 16.32 13.65 19.36
CA SER A 149 17.22 13.71 18.19
C SER A 149 18.44 14.66 18.30
N ALA A 150 19.61 14.10 18.64
CA ALA A 150 20.93 14.78 18.65
C ALA A 150 20.98 16.05 19.51
N GLU A 151 20.61 15.94 20.79
CA GLU A 151 20.69 17.05 21.73
C GLU A 151 22.13 17.30 22.19
N HIS A 152 22.47 18.57 22.37
CA HIS A 152 23.80 19.02 22.78
C HIS A 152 23.99 18.87 24.29
N SER A 153 25.17 18.43 24.72
CA SER A 153 25.49 18.13 26.13
C SER A 153 25.31 19.30 27.09
N ALA A 154 25.50 20.54 26.63
CA ALA A 154 25.28 21.77 27.40
C ALA A 154 23.83 21.96 27.91
N SER A 155 22.85 21.25 27.33
CA SER A 155 21.45 21.32 27.75
C SER A 155 21.18 20.61 29.07
N PHE A 156 22.12 19.79 29.55
CA PHE A 156 21.99 18.98 30.75
C PHE A 156 22.98 19.47 31.81
N GLN A 157 22.47 20.15 32.84
CA GLN A 157 23.31 20.69 33.93
C GLN A 157 22.88 20.25 35.32
N GLN A 158 21.63 19.83 35.51
CA GLN A 158 21.10 19.43 36.81
C GLN A 158 20.89 17.92 36.87
N SER A 159 21.24 17.31 38.01
CA SER A 159 20.94 15.91 38.27
C SER A 159 19.43 15.69 38.29
N THR A 160 18.97 14.61 37.65
CA THR A 160 17.53 14.30 37.51
C THR A 160 17.24 12.88 37.95
N GLU A 161 16.11 12.71 38.64
CA GLU A 161 15.55 11.39 38.93
C GLU A 161 15.07 10.71 37.64
N VAL A 162 15.48 9.45 37.48
CA VAL A 162 15.18 8.65 36.28
C VAL A 162 14.76 7.25 36.72
N LEU A 163 14.07 6.52 35.84
CA LEU A 163 13.69 5.14 36.15
C LEU A 163 14.92 4.23 36.25
N ALA A 164 15.89 4.44 35.37
CA ALA A 164 17.13 3.68 35.32
C ALA A 164 18.26 4.49 34.70
N VAL A 165 19.49 4.01 34.84
CA VAL A 165 20.67 4.53 34.14
C VAL A 165 21.32 3.39 33.36
N SER A 166 22.16 3.74 32.40
CA SER A 166 22.88 2.76 31.58
C SER A 166 23.80 1.90 32.44
N SER A 167 23.76 0.59 32.27
CA SER A 167 24.67 -0.36 32.94
C SER A 167 26.15 -0.14 32.59
N ALA A 168 26.39 0.57 31.49
CA ALA A 168 27.70 0.82 30.90
C ALA A 168 28.60 1.77 31.72
N GLY A 169 28.04 2.45 32.73
CA GLY A 169 28.77 3.40 33.59
C GLY A 169 28.16 3.64 34.96
N SER A 170 27.27 2.75 35.42
CA SER A 170 26.49 2.97 36.64
C SER A 170 27.31 2.76 37.91
N LEU A 171 27.18 3.68 38.87
CA LEU A 171 27.65 3.55 40.24
C LEU A 171 26.50 3.05 41.13
N VAL A 172 26.65 1.85 41.70
CA VAL A 172 25.61 1.13 42.44
C VAL A 172 26.07 0.90 43.88
N LYS A 173 25.19 1.18 44.85
CA LYS A 173 25.45 0.87 46.26
C LYS A 173 25.46 -0.65 46.46
N ARG A 174 26.55 -1.21 47.00
CA ARG A 174 26.75 -2.66 47.15
C ARG A 174 25.64 -3.32 47.97
N GLU A 175 25.20 -2.66 49.04
CA GLU A 175 24.07 -3.09 49.88
C GLU A 175 22.79 -3.32 49.05
N VAL A 176 22.48 -2.39 48.13
CA VAL A 176 21.28 -2.44 47.27
C VAL A 176 21.46 -3.48 46.16
N TRP A 177 22.67 -3.64 45.63
CA TRP A 177 22.98 -4.72 44.70
C TRP A 177 22.67 -6.10 45.31
N HIS A 178 23.12 -6.37 46.54
CA HIS A 178 22.83 -7.62 47.24
C HIS A 178 21.36 -7.76 47.62
N ALA A 179 20.74 -6.71 48.18
CA ALA A 179 19.34 -6.75 48.60
C ALA A 179 18.37 -7.01 47.44
N LEU A 180 18.69 -6.52 46.23
CA LEU A 180 17.87 -6.73 45.04
C LEU A 180 18.25 -7.98 44.24
N GLY A 181 19.32 -8.69 44.61
CA GLY A 181 19.81 -9.86 43.88
C GLY A 181 20.43 -9.54 42.51
N GLY A 182 21.02 -8.35 42.35
CA GLY A 182 21.67 -7.93 41.09
C GLY A 182 20.71 -7.79 39.90
N TYR A 183 21.23 -7.94 38.67
CA TYR A 183 20.43 -7.95 37.45
C TYR A 183 19.66 -9.28 37.27
N ASP A 184 18.55 -9.24 36.52
CA ASP A 184 17.70 -10.42 36.30
C ASP A 184 18.34 -11.39 35.31
N GLU A 185 18.70 -12.59 35.78
CA GLU A 185 19.34 -13.64 34.97
C GLU A 185 18.47 -14.16 33.81
N ALA A 186 17.15 -13.94 33.84
CA ALA A 186 16.27 -14.26 32.71
C ALA A 186 16.45 -13.30 31.51
N MET A 187 17.20 -12.21 31.68
CA MET A 187 17.51 -11.20 30.68
C MET A 187 19.04 -10.99 30.61
N PRO A 188 19.79 -11.95 30.03
CA PRO A 188 21.25 -11.92 30.04
C PRO A 188 21.86 -10.76 29.24
N LEU A 189 21.06 -10.11 28.38
CA LEU A 189 21.49 -9.00 27.55
C LEU A 189 20.32 -8.03 27.29
N LEU A 190 20.58 -6.72 27.40
CA LEU A 190 19.64 -5.63 27.15
C LEU A 190 18.48 -5.59 28.14
N ARG A 191 18.10 -4.37 28.56
CA ARG A 191 16.90 -4.08 29.38
C ARG A 191 16.99 -4.56 30.83
N ASP A 192 18.11 -5.17 31.19
CA ASP A 192 18.56 -5.44 32.56
C ASP A 192 18.75 -4.12 33.34
N ASP A 193 19.31 -3.10 32.68
CA ASP A 193 19.42 -1.72 33.18
C ASP A 193 18.08 -1.15 33.69
N VAL A 194 17.05 -1.18 32.83
CA VAL A 194 15.70 -0.68 33.13
C VAL A 194 15.02 -1.50 34.21
N ASP A 195 15.23 -2.83 34.24
CA ASP A 195 14.64 -3.70 35.25
C ASP A 195 15.22 -3.45 36.64
N PHE A 196 16.54 -3.35 36.76
CA PHE A 196 17.22 -3.09 38.03
C PHE A 196 16.89 -1.70 38.57
N GLY A 197 16.92 -0.67 37.71
CA GLY A 197 16.51 0.68 38.11
C GLY A 197 15.06 0.76 38.58
N TRP A 198 14.15 0.02 37.92
CA TRP A 198 12.76 -0.09 38.39
C TRP A 198 12.71 -0.75 39.78
N ARG A 199 13.40 -1.88 39.98
CA ARG A 199 13.45 -2.55 41.29
C ARG A 199 14.04 -1.67 42.38
N ALA A 200 15.09 -0.90 42.09
CA ALA A 200 15.69 0.06 43.02
C ALA A 200 14.70 1.17 43.42
N ASN A 201 14.04 1.81 42.45
CA ASN A 201 12.98 2.78 42.72
C ASN A 201 11.82 2.17 43.53
N ARG A 202 11.47 0.91 43.24
CA ARG A 202 10.39 0.21 43.96
C ARG A 202 10.76 -0.17 45.39
N ALA A 203 12.05 -0.32 45.68
CA ALA A 203 12.59 -0.54 47.02
C ALA A 203 12.76 0.76 47.82
N GLY A 204 12.38 1.92 47.25
CA GLY A 204 12.45 3.23 47.91
C GLY A 204 13.80 3.94 47.76
N HIS A 205 14.68 3.43 46.90
CA HIS A 205 15.95 4.09 46.58
C HIS A 205 15.82 5.01 45.37
N LEU A 206 16.59 6.11 45.35
CA LEU A 206 16.62 7.00 44.20
C LEU A 206 17.62 6.51 43.15
N VAL A 207 17.23 6.68 41.89
CA VAL A 207 18.10 6.47 40.72
C VAL A 207 18.32 7.81 40.03
N LEU A 208 19.57 8.26 39.96
CA LEU A 208 19.93 9.60 39.48
C LEU A 208 20.78 9.55 38.21
N CYS A 209 20.40 10.34 37.21
CA CYS A 209 21.31 10.73 36.13
C CYS A 209 22.07 11.96 36.58
N VAL A 210 23.41 11.93 36.50
CA VAL A 210 24.32 13.00 36.94
C VAL A 210 25.01 13.60 35.73
N PRO A 211 24.52 14.72 35.16
CA PRO A 211 25.05 15.26 33.90
C PRO A 211 26.51 15.73 33.92
N VAL A 212 27.01 16.08 35.11
CA VAL A 212 28.39 16.51 35.33
C VAL A 212 29.34 15.31 35.17
N ALA A 213 28.91 14.11 35.53
CA ALA A 213 29.63 12.87 35.21
C ALA A 213 29.39 12.53 33.74
N ARG A 214 30.45 12.48 32.93
CA ARG A 214 30.37 12.29 31.48
C ARG A 214 31.13 11.06 31.04
N MET A 215 30.60 10.35 30.06
CA MET A 215 31.21 9.15 29.51
C MET A 215 30.86 8.97 28.04
N ARG A 216 31.82 8.58 27.21
CA ARG A 216 31.55 8.17 25.82
C ARG A 216 31.15 6.70 25.79
N HIS A 217 30.10 6.36 25.05
CA HIS A 217 29.58 4.99 24.96
C HIS A 217 29.31 4.59 23.50
N ALA A 218 29.98 3.54 23.02
CA ALA A 218 29.86 3.11 21.63
C ALA A 218 28.49 2.53 21.31
N ARG A 219 27.85 1.89 22.30
CA ARG A 219 26.59 1.14 22.15
C ARG A 219 26.74 0.08 21.06
N ALA A 220 27.82 -0.69 21.11
CA ALA A 220 28.27 -1.59 20.04
C ALA A 220 27.17 -2.56 19.59
N ALA A 221 26.41 -3.13 20.54
CA ALA A 221 25.27 -4.01 20.25
C ALA A 221 24.10 -3.25 19.59
N THR A 222 23.79 -2.03 20.05
CA THR A 222 22.65 -1.24 19.55
C THR A 222 22.91 -0.68 18.14
N LYS A 223 24.16 -0.27 17.84
CA LYS A 223 24.56 0.17 16.50
C LYS A 223 24.78 -1.00 15.53
N GLY A 224 24.71 -2.25 15.99
CA GLY A 224 24.95 -3.45 15.19
C GLY A 224 26.42 -3.69 14.84
N ALA A 225 27.34 -3.02 15.52
CA ALA A 225 28.78 -3.23 15.39
C ALA A 225 29.23 -4.53 16.08
N ARG A 226 28.52 -4.95 17.14
CA ARG A 226 28.70 -6.24 17.82
C ARG A 226 27.55 -7.19 17.49
N ARG A 227 27.86 -8.41 17.03
CA ARG A 227 26.86 -9.47 16.83
C ARG A 227 26.44 -10.04 18.18
N LEU A 228 25.17 -10.42 18.31
CA LEU A 228 24.68 -11.05 19.53
C LEU A 228 24.95 -12.54 19.47
N ASP A 229 25.54 -13.09 20.54
CA ASP A 229 25.73 -14.52 20.70
C ASP A 229 24.39 -15.26 20.78
N ALA A 230 24.27 -16.34 20.01
CA ALA A 230 23.03 -17.12 19.92
C ALA A 230 22.57 -17.69 21.28
N ALA A 231 23.52 -18.00 22.18
CA ALA A 231 23.23 -18.49 23.53
C ALA A 231 22.54 -17.43 24.42
N MET A 232 22.86 -16.15 24.20
CA MET A 232 22.34 -14.98 24.93
C MET A 232 21.12 -14.36 24.24
N ALA A 233 21.02 -14.48 22.91
CA ALA A 233 19.94 -13.92 22.09
C ALA A 233 18.65 -14.76 22.13
N ARG A 234 18.14 -15.06 23.33
CA ARG A 234 16.95 -15.92 23.55
C ARG A 234 15.62 -15.15 23.35
N PRO A 235 15.32 -14.59 22.17
CA PRO A 235 14.15 -14.95 21.36
C PRO A 235 14.45 -15.29 19.88
N GLY A 236 15.71 -15.13 19.47
CA GLY A 236 16.20 -15.22 18.09
C GLY A 236 17.43 -14.31 17.87
N PRO A 237 18.20 -14.48 16.77
CA PRO A 237 19.51 -13.83 16.59
C PRO A 237 19.44 -12.31 16.33
N SER A 238 18.23 -11.75 16.19
CA SER A 238 18.05 -10.33 15.87
C SER A 238 18.04 -9.47 17.14
N PHE A 239 18.90 -8.44 17.18
CA PHE A 239 18.89 -7.41 18.22
C PHE A 239 17.48 -6.86 18.50
N ARG A 240 16.73 -6.52 17.45
CA ARG A 240 15.37 -5.96 17.57
C ARG A 240 14.39 -6.90 18.27
N GLY A 241 14.52 -8.21 18.03
CA GLY A 241 13.67 -9.22 18.67
C GLY A 241 13.98 -9.37 20.15
N VAL A 242 15.26 -9.47 20.51
CA VAL A 242 15.73 -9.51 21.91
C VAL A 242 15.30 -8.25 22.66
N ASP A 243 15.57 -7.09 22.07
CA ASP A 243 15.23 -5.78 22.64
C ASP A 243 13.73 -5.63 22.93
N ARG A 244 12.90 -6.04 21.96
CA ARG A 244 11.45 -5.99 22.06
C ARG A 244 10.92 -6.94 23.13
N ALA A 245 11.42 -8.18 23.14
CA ALA A 245 10.99 -9.23 24.05
C ALA A 245 11.32 -8.90 25.51
N HIS A 246 12.57 -8.50 25.78
CA HIS A 246 12.99 -8.12 27.14
C HIS A 246 12.33 -6.83 27.60
N GLY A 247 12.13 -5.84 26.71
CA GLY A 247 11.37 -4.64 27.02
C GLY A 247 9.93 -4.94 27.47
N MET A 248 9.21 -5.79 26.71
CA MET A 248 7.86 -6.24 27.08
C MET A 248 7.85 -7.04 28.38
N ARG A 249 8.84 -7.92 28.58
CA ARG A 249 9.01 -8.69 29.82
C ARG A 249 9.21 -7.77 31.03
N THR A 250 10.16 -6.84 30.97
CA THR A 250 10.44 -5.89 32.06
C THR A 250 9.18 -5.12 32.46
N PHE A 251 8.34 -4.70 31.51
CA PHE A 251 7.06 -4.07 31.83
C PHE A 251 6.08 -5.06 32.50
N LEU A 252 5.84 -6.23 31.91
CA LEU A 252 4.86 -7.20 32.40
C LEU A 252 5.22 -7.76 33.78
N VAL A 253 6.51 -7.97 34.06
CA VAL A 253 6.94 -8.53 35.34
C VAL A 253 6.90 -7.49 36.46
N ASN A 254 7.11 -6.20 36.17
CA ASN A 254 7.09 -5.13 37.18
C ASN A 254 5.74 -4.41 37.36
N CYS A 255 4.79 -4.53 36.43
CA CYS A 255 3.51 -3.81 36.51
C CYS A 255 2.55 -4.37 37.58
N SER A 256 1.52 -3.58 37.95
CA SER A 256 0.48 -4.02 38.90
C SER A 256 -0.33 -5.21 38.37
N GLY A 257 -0.99 -5.96 39.27
CA GLY A 257 -1.81 -7.12 38.90
C GLY A 257 -2.84 -6.83 37.79
N PRO A 258 -3.68 -5.78 37.93
CA PRO A 258 -4.63 -5.40 36.87
C PRO A 258 -3.95 -4.99 35.56
N SER A 259 -2.82 -4.27 35.65
CA SER A 259 -2.04 -3.87 34.46
C SER A 259 -1.42 -5.07 33.74
N PHE A 260 -1.14 -6.17 34.45
CA PHE A 260 -0.65 -7.41 33.85
C PHE A 260 -1.76 -8.15 33.09
N LEU A 261 -2.94 -8.30 33.71
CA LEU A 261 -4.08 -9.00 33.11
C LEU A 261 -4.54 -8.35 31.80
N VAL A 262 -4.58 -7.01 31.76
CA VAL A 262 -4.90 -6.27 30.53
C VAL A 262 -3.67 -6.12 29.63
N GLY A 263 -2.49 -5.96 30.22
CA GLY A 263 -1.24 -5.69 29.50
C GLY A 263 -0.78 -6.85 28.63
N LEU A 264 -0.88 -8.10 29.11
CA LEU A 264 -0.45 -9.28 28.38
C LEU A 264 -1.20 -9.47 27.04
N PRO A 265 -2.54 -9.58 27.00
CA PRO A 265 -3.27 -9.74 25.74
C PRO A 265 -3.08 -8.51 24.84
N ARG A 266 -3.08 -7.30 25.42
CA ARG A 266 -2.87 -6.06 24.66
C ARG A 266 -1.50 -6.03 23.96
N LEU A 267 -0.44 -6.43 24.64
CA LEU A 267 0.91 -6.40 24.08
C LEU A 267 1.13 -7.49 23.03
N LEU A 268 0.53 -8.67 23.21
CA LEU A 268 0.52 -9.71 22.18
C LEU A 268 -0.22 -9.25 20.92
N LEU A 269 -1.43 -8.70 21.07
CA LEU A 269 -2.20 -8.16 19.95
C LEU A 269 -1.45 -7.04 19.22
N LEU A 270 -0.87 -6.08 19.95
CA LEU A 270 -0.08 -5.00 19.35
C LEU A 270 1.16 -5.54 18.62
N SER A 271 1.79 -6.60 19.13
CA SER A 271 2.93 -7.25 18.46
C SER A 271 2.50 -7.87 17.13
N LEU A 272 1.36 -8.57 17.11
CA LEU A 272 0.80 -9.17 15.90
C LEU A 272 0.35 -8.12 14.87
N LEU A 273 -0.33 -7.06 15.32
CA LEU A 273 -0.73 -5.94 14.45
C LEU A 273 0.48 -5.21 13.86
N ARG A 274 1.54 -5.02 14.65
CA ARG A 274 2.80 -4.44 14.16
C ARG A 274 3.53 -5.39 13.22
N ALA A 275 3.51 -6.69 13.48
CA ALA A 275 4.05 -7.68 12.57
C ALA A 275 3.31 -7.64 11.22
N LEU A 276 1.98 -7.58 11.24
CA LEU A 276 1.16 -7.41 10.04
C LEU A 276 1.49 -6.10 9.33
N GLY A 277 1.55 -4.98 10.05
CA GLY A 277 1.91 -3.67 9.49
C GLY A 277 3.32 -3.67 8.88
N PHE A 278 4.30 -4.29 9.53
CA PHE A 278 5.63 -4.45 8.97
C PHE A 278 5.64 -5.37 7.75
N SER A 279 4.84 -6.45 7.73
CA SER A 279 4.66 -7.30 6.55
C SER A 279 4.05 -6.53 5.38
N LEU A 280 3.01 -5.73 5.61
CA LEU A 280 2.39 -4.84 4.61
C LEU A 280 3.38 -3.79 4.09
N LEU A 281 4.24 -3.26 4.96
CA LEU A 281 5.32 -2.34 4.61
C LEU A 281 6.58 -3.05 4.06
N ARG A 282 6.53 -4.37 3.83
CA ARG A 282 7.63 -5.21 3.32
C ARG A 282 8.91 -5.18 4.19
N ARG A 283 8.74 -5.02 5.51
CA ARG A 283 9.79 -5.03 6.55
C ARG A 283 9.79 -6.36 7.32
N PHE A 284 10.01 -7.48 6.62
CA PHE A 284 9.84 -8.81 7.20
C PHE A 284 10.74 -9.11 8.42
N ALA A 285 11.97 -8.58 8.48
CA ALA A 285 12.83 -8.77 9.64
C ALA A 285 12.24 -8.16 10.92
N ASP A 286 11.54 -7.03 10.79
CA ASP A 286 10.83 -6.38 11.90
C ASP A 286 9.57 -7.14 12.28
N ALA A 287 8.85 -7.68 11.29
CA ALA A 287 7.71 -8.54 11.54
C ALA A 287 8.11 -9.81 12.31
N HIS A 288 9.19 -10.48 11.88
CA HIS A 288 9.73 -11.66 12.56
C HIS A 288 10.21 -11.32 13.99
N ALA A 289 10.79 -10.13 14.20
CA ALA A 289 11.19 -9.69 15.53
C ALA A 289 9.98 -9.53 16.48
N GLU A 290 8.86 -8.95 16.01
CA GLU A 290 7.64 -8.79 16.81
C GLU A 290 6.96 -10.14 17.10
N VAL A 291 6.92 -11.05 16.13
CA VAL A 291 6.40 -12.42 16.33
C VAL A 291 7.30 -13.21 17.28
N GLY A 292 8.63 -13.11 17.10
CA GLY A 292 9.62 -13.74 17.98
C GLY A 292 9.50 -13.26 19.42
N ALA A 293 9.28 -11.96 19.63
CA ALA A 293 9.03 -11.38 20.95
C ALA A 293 7.74 -11.91 21.59
N ALA A 294 6.63 -11.97 20.82
CA ALA A 294 5.37 -12.53 21.31
C ALA A 294 5.52 -14.02 21.70
N ARG A 295 6.20 -14.82 20.87
CA ARG A 295 6.49 -16.23 21.14
C ARG A 295 7.33 -16.41 22.40
N TYR A 296 8.35 -15.57 22.61
CA TYR A 296 9.18 -15.62 23.82
C TYR A 296 8.35 -15.40 25.09
N LEU A 297 7.47 -14.39 25.10
CA LEU A 297 6.65 -14.09 26.27
C LEU A 297 5.71 -15.25 26.66
N LEU A 298 5.17 -15.95 25.66
CA LEU A 298 4.28 -17.09 25.87
C LEU A 298 4.99 -18.38 26.31
N THR A 299 6.28 -18.53 26.00
CA THR A 299 7.01 -19.81 26.19
C THR A 299 8.10 -19.70 27.25
N ARG A 300 9.09 -18.85 27.02
CA ARG A 300 10.35 -18.79 27.80
C ARG A 300 10.49 -17.53 28.65
N GLY A 301 9.48 -16.66 28.65
CA GLY A 301 9.49 -15.38 29.36
C GLY A 301 9.43 -15.49 30.89
N ARG A 302 9.08 -16.66 31.44
CA ARG A 302 8.98 -16.94 32.90
C ARG A 302 8.26 -15.81 33.67
N LEU A 303 7.16 -15.30 33.09
CA LEU A 303 6.49 -14.09 33.56
C LEU A 303 5.93 -14.25 34.98
N LEU A 304 5.35 -15.40 35.29
CA LEU A 304 4.75 -15.68 36.59
C LEU A 304 5.80 -15.81 37.70
N GLU A 305 6.91 -16.52 37.43
CA GLU A 305 8.04 -16.66 38.35
C GLU A 305 8.64 -15.29 38.69
N GLY A 306 8.95 -14.49 37.67
CA GLY A 306 9.47 -13.14 37.87
C GLY A 306 8.51 -12.25 38.68
N ARG A 307 7.19 -12.38 38.48
CA ARG A 307 6.20 -11.62 39.25
C ARG A 307 6.11 -12.08 40.70
N ARG A 308 6.21 -13.38 40.96
CA ARG A 308 6.24 -13.94 42.32
C ARG A 308 7.45 -13.44 43.10
N ALA A 309 8.63 -13.44 42.46
CA ALA A 309 9.86 -12.88 43.04
C ALA A 309 9.78 -11.37 43.34
N ARG A 310 8.83 -10.66 42.71
CA ARG A 310 8.63 -9.22 42.84
C ARG A 310 7.28 -8.89 43.48
N ARG A 311 6.80 -9.68 44.44
CA ARG A 311 5.58 -9.34 45.22
C ARG A 311 5.89 -8.21 46.22
N GLY A 312 5.05 -7.17 46.23
CA GLY A 312 5.18 -5.97 47.09
C GLY A 312 4.32 -4.80 46.59
N SER A 313 3.91 -3.88 47.47
CA SER A 313 2.84 -2.88 47.22
C SER A 313 3.30 -1.54 46.60
N ALA A 314 4.60 -1.27 46.49
CA ALA A 314 5.07 0.01 45.98
C ALA A 314 4.97 0.12 44.45
N VAL A 315 4.29 1.16 43.95
CA VAL A 315 4.16 1.47 42.52
C VAL A 315 5.03 2.67 42.21
N VAL A 316 5.94 2.54 41.24
CA VAL A 316 6.74 3.66 40.72
C VAL A 316 5.81 4.58 39.92
N ARG A 317 5.51 5.79 40.41
CA ARG A 317 4.70 6.81 39.71
C ARG A 317 5.58 7.96 39.22
N GLY A 318 5.23 8.59 38.10
CA GLY A 318 5.92 9.79 37.59
C GLY A 318 7.16 9.55 36.72
N LEU A 319 7.80 8.38 36.80
CA LEU A 319 9.03 8.07 36.05
C LEU A 319 8.78 7.38 34.69
N PHE A 320 7.51 7.16 34.30
CA PHE A 320 7.15 6.59 32.99
C PHE A 320 6.84 7.68 31.97
N THR A 321 7.24 7.43 30.72
CA THR A 321 6.85 8.31 29.62
C THR A 321 5.36 8.20 29.30
N SER A 322 4.70 9.36 29.20
CA SER A 322 3.26 9.42 28.87
C SER A 322 2.97 8.98 27.43
N ARG A 323 1.73 8.51 27.17
CA ARG A 323 1.27 8.14 25.81
C ARG A 323 1.34 9.33 24.84
N LEU A 324 1.03 10.54 25.32
CA LEU A 324 1.12 11.79 24.56
C LEU A 324 2.58 12.11 24.18
N THR A 325 3.52 11.92 25.11
CA THR A 325 4.94 12.08 24.85
C THR A 325 5.42 11.11 23.77
N ARG A 326 4.93 9.86 23.77
CA ARG A 326 5.24 8.88 22.72
C ARG A 326 4.73 9.32 21.35
N LEU A 327 3.46 9.72 21.23
CA LEU A 327 2.91 10.20 19.96
C LEU A 327 3.72 11.40 19.44
N ARG A 328 4.03 12.35 20.32
CA ARG A 328 4.87 13.51 20.00
C ARG A 328 6.26 13.11 19.51
N ASN A 329 6.91 12.16 20.18
CA ASN A 329 8.24 11.67 19.80
C ASN A 329 8.21 10.88 18.48
N ALA A 330 7.17 10.09 18.22
CA ALA A 330 6.98 9.37 16.98
C ALA A 330 6.76 10.33 15.79
N ILE A 331 5.94 11.37 15.98
CA ILE A 331 5.74 12.43 14.98
C ILE A 331 7.07 13.16 14.70
N ARG A 332 7.83 13.51 15.75
CA ARG A 332 9.16 14.13 15.59
C ARG A 332 10.16 13.23 14.86
N ALA A 333 10.20 11.94 15.19
CA ALA A 333 11.06 10.98 14.51
C ALA A 333 10.67 10.80 13.03
N GLY A 334 9.38 10.75 12.72
CA GLY A 334 8.87 10.74 11.35
C GLY A 334 9.23 12.01 10.59
N ALA A 335 9.10 13.19 11.23
CA ALA A 335 9.54 14.46 10.66
C ALA A 335 11.05 14.47 10.39
N ALA A 336 11.87 14.04 11.36
CA ALA A 336 13.32 13.95 11.21
C ALA A 336 13.73 13.00 10.07
N PHE A 337 13.04 11.86 9.92
CA PHE A 337 13.25 10.94 8.79
C PHE A 337 12.96 11.59 7.44
N LEU A 338 11.84 12.31 7.32
CA LEU A 338 11.48 13.01 6.08
C LEU A 338 12.48 14.13 5.76
N VAL A 339 12.92 14.87 6.79
CA VAL A 339 13.95 15.91 6.65
C VAL A 339 15.27 15.31 6.18
N ARG A 340 15.75 14.24 6.83
CA ARG A 340 16.99 13.54 6.46
C ARG A 340 16.94 13.04 5.03
N ARG A 341 15.87 12.34 4.64
CA ARG A 341 15.70 11.82 3.28
C ARG A 341 15.67 12.95 2.23
N ARG A 342 15.11 14.12 2.59
CA ARG A 342 15.11 15.30 1.73
C ARG A 342 16.51 15.90 1.61
N LEU A 343 17.26 16.02 2.70
CA LEU A 343 18.64 16.51 2.69
C LEU A 343 19.56 15.57 1.91
N GLU A 344 19.43 14.25 2.09
CA GLU A 344 20.14 13.24 1.30
C GLU A 344 19.83 13.39 -0.20
N ALA A 345 18.56 13.61 -0.56
CA ALA A 345 18.16 13.86 -1.95
C ALA A 345 18.66 15.22 -2.49
N ASP A 346 18.69 16.26 -1.67
CA ASP A 346 19.18 17.59 -2.06
C ASP A 346 20.73 17.58 -2.17
N ALA A 347 21.44 16.87 -1.29
CA ALA A 347 22.87 16.60 -1.37
C ALA A 347 23.23 15.78 -2.62
N ALA A 348 22.46 14.74 -2.96
CA ALA A 348 22.62 13.98 -4.21
C ALA A 348 22.40 14.84 -5.47
N LEU A 349 21.71 15.98 -5.34
CA LEU A 349 21.50 16.96 -6.41
C LEU A 349 22.54 18.10 -6.38
N GLY A 350 23.58 18.00 -5.55
CA GLY A 350 24.62 19.03 -5.38
C GLY A 350 24.12 20.30 -4.69
N ARG A 351 23.02 20.20 -3.93
CA ARG A 351 22.37 21.33 -3.23
C ARG A 351 22.40 21.07 -1.74
N LEU A 352 23.58 21.21 -1.13
CA LEU A 352 23.60 21.52 0.29
C LEU A 352 23.08 22.96 0.44
N PRO A 353 22.31 23.31 1.49
CA PRO A 353 22.04 24.70 1.80
C PRO A 353 23.38 25.44 1.79
N ALA A 354 23.48 26.54 1.05
CA ALA A 354 24.63 27.42 1.21
C ALA A 354 24.72 27.69 2.72
N THR A 355 25.89 27.42 3.29
CA THR A 355 26.28 27.96 4.59
C THR A 355 26.07 29.46 4.46
N ASP A 356 24.92 29.98 4.90
CA ASP A 356 24.74 31.42 5.01
C ASP A 356 25.93 31.90 5.82
N SER A 357 26.72 32.77 5.20
CA SER A 357 28.02 33.29 5.61
C SER A 357 27.96 34.18 6.86
N SER A 358 27.06 33.87 7.78
CA SER A 358 26.93 34.47 9.12
C SER A 358 27.25 33.50 10.25
N ALA A 359 27.46 32.22 9.96
CA ALA A 359 28.09 31.29 10.91
C ALA A 359 29.60 31.29 10.64
N THR A 360 30.31 32.22 11.27
CA THR A 360 31.77 32.21 11.38
C THR A 360 32.20 30.81 11.80
N TRP A 361 33.03 30.15 10.98
CA TRP A 361 33.78 28.98 11.41
C TRP A 361 34.68 29.44 12.57
N LEU A 362 34.22 29.25 13.80
CA LEU A 362 35.10 29.32 14.96
C LEU A 362 35.94 28.05 14.95
N GLU A 363 37.27 28.22 14.89
CA GLU A 363 38.17 27.12 15.15
C GLU A 363 37.89 26.54 16.56
N PRO A 364 38.12 25.23 16.78
CA PRO A 364 37.83 24.56 18.06
C PRO A 364 38.46 25.20 19.32
N SER A 365 39.43 26.09 19.15
CA SER A 365 40.15 26.82 20.21
C SER A 365 39.49 28.13 20.66
N GLU A 366 38.50 28.67 19.94
CA GLU A 366 38.00 30.05 20.17
C GLU A 366 36.57 30.13 20.76
N VAL A 367 36.03 29.03 21.29
CA VAL A 367 34.75 29.10 22.03
C VAL A 367 35.04 29.54 23.46
N ASP A 368 35.15 30.85 23.67
CA ASP A 368 35.25 31.42 25.00
C ASP A 368 34.04 31.02 25.88
N PRO A 369 34.25 30.62 27.15
CA PRO A 369 33.15 30.40 28.07
C PRO A 369 32.40 31.71 28.28
N ARG A 370 31.12 31.74 27.92
CA ARG A 370 30.27 32.91 28.16
C ARG A 370 30.31 33.30 29.65
N PRO A 371 30.45 34.59 29.99
CA PRO A 371 30.51 35.01 31.39
C PRO A 371 29.22 34.65 32.11
N VAL A 372 29.34 33.96 33.25
CA VAL A 372 28.23 33.60 34.12
C VAL A 372 28.34 34.43 35.39
N GLY A 373 27.37 35.31 35.64
CA GLY A 373 27.35 36.23 36.77
C GLY A 373 26.35 37.37 36.58
N PRO A 374 26.13 38.22 37.59
CA PRO A 374 25.11 39.29 37.58
C PRO A 374 25.29 40.33 36.47
N ALA A 375 26.47 40.39 35.82
CA ALA A 375 26.73 41.21 34.64
C ALA A 375 26.08 40.68 33.34
N ALA A 376 25.49 39.48 33.34
CA ALA A 376 24.78 38.89 32.19
C ALA A 376 23.29 39.28 32.10
N LEU A 377 22.80 40.13 33.03
CA LEU A 377 21.42 40.61 33.02
C LEU A 377 21.33 41.93 32.24
N PRO A 378 20.40 42.07 31.28
CA PRO A 378 20.17 43.35 30.62
C PRO A 378 19.58 44.35 31.62
N ALA A 379 20.07 45.59 31.58
CA ALA A 379 19.57 46.68 32.42
C ALA A 379 18.05 46.87 32.22
N GLY A 380 17.25 46.76 33.29
CA GLY A 380 15.83 47.11 33.29
C GLY A 380 14.82 46.07 33.79
N ALA A 381 15.24 44.95 34.39
CA ALA A 381 14.28 43.97 34.92
C ALA A 381 13.82 44.32 36.36
N SER A 382 12.93 45.32 36.50
CA SER A 382 12.12 45.45 37.73
C SER A 382 10.63 45.61 37.39
N ARG A 383 9.82 44.77 38.05
CA ARG A 383 8.35 44.77 38.14
C ARG A 383 7.56 44.38 36.89
N GLY A 384 7.22 43.09 36.82
CA GLY A 384 6.13 42.56 36.00
C GLY A 384 6.07 41.03 36.07
N ARG A 385 4.88 40.46 36.34
CA ARG A 385 4.63 39.00 36.41
C ARG A 385 5.29 38.24 35.25
N PRO A 386 5.93 37.08 35.49
CA PRO A 386 6.65 36.37 34.44
C PRO A 386 5.67 35.76 33.45
N ARG A 387 5.48 36.42 32.31
CA ARG A 387 5.12 35.70 31.07
C ARG A 387 6.37 34.92 30.68
N VAL A 388 6.27 33.59 30.74
CA VAL A 388 7.27 32.65 30.23
C VAL A 388 7.54 32.99 28.77
N ALA A 389 8.58 33.79 28.53
CA ALA A 389 9.14 34.01 27.21
C ALA A 389 9.67 32.66 26.74
N GLY A 390 9.03 32.11 25.71
CA GLY A 390 9.35 30.80 25.17
C GLY A 390 10.83 30.69 24.86
N LEU A 391 11.50 29.78 25.57
CA LEU A 391 12.82 29.26 25.23
C LEU A 391 12.85 29.02 23.71
N ARG A 392 13.69 29.79 22.99
CA ARG A 392 14.06 29.46 21.62
C ARG A 392 14.56 28.02 21.64
N ARG A 393 13.81 27.11 21.03
CA ARG A 393 14.20 25.71 20.88
C ARG A 393 15.55 25.67 20.16
N PRO A 394 16.55 24.93 20.66
CA PRO A 394 17.80 24.77 19.93
C PRO A 394 17.53 24.13 18.54
N PRO A 395 18.30 24.50 17.51
CA PRO A 395 18.17 23.90 16.18
C PRO A 395 18.47 22.40 16.26
N VAL A 396 17.68 21.60 15.53
CA VAL A 396 17.89 20.15 15.47
C VAL A 396 18.93 19.86 14.40
N VAL A 397 19.99 19.17 14.80
CA VAL A 397 21.09 18.77 13.92
C VAL A 397 20.75 17.44 13.26
N VAL A 398 20.77 17.39 11.92
CA VAL A 398 20.52 16.15 11.15
C VAL A 398 21.81 15.69 10.49
N GLN A 399 22.21 14.44 10.78
CA GLN A 399 23.34 13.78 10.13
C GLN A 399 23.00 13.38 8.69
N VAL A 400 23.82 13.82 7.74
CA VAL A 400 23.71 13.48 6.32
C VAL A 400 25.07 13.01 5.82
N GLU A 401 25.12 11.85 5.19
CA GLU A 401 26.31 11.44 4.45
C GLU A 401 26.35 12.21 3.14
N ALA A 402 27.34 13.09 2.96
CA ALA A 402 27.50 13.88 1.75
C ALA A 402 28.99 13.93 1.35
N ALA A 403 29.27 13.78 0.07
CA ALA A 403 30.61 14.05 -0.44
C ALA A 403 30.90 15.55 -0.29
N VAL A 404 31.86 15.90 0.56
CA VAL A 404 32.31 17.30 0.71
C VAL A 404 32.94 17.72 -0.62
N PRO A 405 32.51 18.83 -1.24
CA PRO A 405 33.22 19.38 -2.39
C PRO A 405 34.62 19.74 -1.91
N GLY A 406 35.64 19.01 -2.38
CA GLY A 406 37.02 19.36 -2.13
C GLY A 406 37.23 20.80 -2.57
N ALA A 407 37.81 21.63 -1.71
CA ALA A 407 38.19 22.99 -2.03
C ALA A 407 38.96 22.97 -3.35
N LEU A 408 38.42 23.66 -4.37
CA LEU A 408 39.07 23.80 -5.68
C LEU A 408 40.38 24.57 -5.48
N ARG A 409 41.50 23.86 -5.31
CA ARG A 409 42.81 24.43 -5.59
C ARG A 409 43.04 24.36 -7.10
N PRO A 410 43.28 25.47 -7.81
CA PRO A 410 43.69 25.42 -9.20
C PRO A 410 45.12 24.84 -9.25
N SER A 411 45.28 23.65 -9.79
CA SER A 411 46.61 23.11 -10.08
C SER A 411 46.93 23.28 -11.57
N PRO A 412 48.17 23.68 -11.92
CA PRO A 412 48.70 23.51 -13.25
C PRO A 412 49.85 22.51 -13.18
N ARG A 413 49.54 21.20 -13.12
CA ARG A 413 50.32 20.06 -13.68
C ARG A 413 49.85 18.69 -13.13
N PRO A 414 50.06 17.58 -13.87
CA PRO A 414 49.37 16.30 -13.63
C PRO A 414 50.18 15.27 -12.83
N ARG A 415 49.53 14.73 -11.78
CA ARG A 415 49.57 13.40 -11.07
C ARG A 415 50.89 12.63 -10.88
N PRO A 416 51.07 11.97 -9.72
CA PRO A 416 50.72 10.52 -9.64
C PRO A 416 50.15 10.04 -8.29
N SER A 417 49.68 8.78 -8.29
CA SER A 417 49.15 7.90 -7.22
C SER A 417 47.61 7.79 -7.06
N PRO A 418 47.06 6.56 -6.95
CA PRO A 418 45.64 6.34 -6.67
C PRO A 418 45.40 6.61 -5.17
N GLY A 419 45.09 7.86 -4.85
CA GLY A 419 44.68 8.24 -3.51
C GLY A 419 43.39 7.49 -3.07
N PRO A 420 43.17 7.34 -1.76
CA PRO A 420 41.99 6.64 -1.24
C PRO A 420 40.72 7.32 -1.74
N ARG A 421 39.70 6.50 -2.05
CA ARG A 421 38.34 6.96 -2.41
C ARG A 421 37.94 8.13 -1.52
N ALA A 422 37.41 9.20 -2.13
CA ALA A 422 36.85 10.35 -1.42
C ALA A 422 36.01 9.85 -0.23
N THR A 423 36.50 10.09 0.97
CA THR A 423 35.82 9.68 2.20
C THR A 423 34.50 10.43 2.25
N SER A 424 33.39 9.69 2.30
CA SER A 424 32.07 10.25 2.58
C SER A 424 32.11 10.87 3.98
N GLY A 425 32.37 12.18 4.06
CA GLY A 425 32.30 12.92 5.30
C GLY A 425 30.86 13.01 5.78
N MET A 426 30.60 12.72 7.06
CA MET A 426 29.31 13.08 7.66
C MET A 426 29.24 14.60 7.80
N VAL A 427 28.24 15.22 7.17
CA VAL A 427 27.98 16.66 7.26
C VAL A 427 26.77 16.87 8.17
N PHE A 428 26.93 17.70 9.18
CA PHE A 428 25.86 18.10 10.08
C PHE A 428 25.17 19.34 9.52
N VAL A 429 23.88 19.23 9.23
CA VAL A 429 23.07 20.36 8.76
C VAL A 429 22.10 20.73 9.86
N GLU A 430 22.20 21.97 10.37
CA GLU A 430 21.18 22.54 11.24
C GLU A 430 19.92 22.83 10.44
N VAL A 431 18.78 22.28 10.86
CA VAL A 431 17.52 22.48 10.17
C VAL A 431 16.44 22.95 11.14
N ASP A 432 15.81 24.07 10.81
CA ASP A 432 14.54 24.47 11.40
C ASP A 432 13.43 23.50 10.95
N GLN A 433 13.08 22.55 11.82
CA GLN A 433 12.07 21.53 11.55
C GLN A 433 10.71 22.14 11.16
N SER A 434 10.34 23.28 11.74
CA SER A 434 9.05 23.92 11.47
C SER A 434 9.00 24.46 10.04
N ARG A 435 10.07 25.14 9.60
CA ARG A 435 10.22 25.60 8.22
C ARG A 435 10.33 24.44 7.24
N MET A 436 11.04 23.37 7.59
CA MET A 436 11.23 22.23 6.68
C MET A 436 9.96 21.38 6.54
N LEU A 437 9.20 21.20 7.64
CA LEU A 437 7.89 20.54 7.62
C LEU A 437 6.87 21.38 6.84
N ARG A 438 6.87 22.71 7.03
CA ARG A 438 6.08 23.62 6.20
C ARG A 438 6.47 23.51 4.72
N LYS A 439 7.76 23.42 4.39
CA LYS A 439 8.24 23.16 3.02
C LYS A 439 7.92 21.75 2.49
N LEU A 440 7.59 20.78 3.34
CA LEU A 440 7.18 19.42 2.96
C LEU A 440 5.67 19.36 2.72
N LEU A 441 4.88 19.99 3.59
CA LEU A 441 3.43 20.14 3.44
C LEU A 441 3.09 21.03 2.23
N LEU A 442 3.88 22.10 2.01
CA LEU A 442 3.80 22.94 0.83
C LEU A 442 4.63 22.39 -0.35
N ALA A 443 4.99 21.10 -0.34
CA ALA A 443 5.68 20.51 -1.48
C ALA A 443 4.72 20.44 -2.68
N PRO A 444 5.20 20.72 -3.92
CA PRO A 444 4.36 20.69 -5.11
C PRO A 444 3.47 19.44 -5.28
N PRO A 445 3.91 18.19 -5.04
CA PRO A 445 3.02 17.03 -5.17
C PRO A 445 1.91 16.96 -4.10
N VAL A 446 2.16 17.48 -2.89
CA VAL A 446 1.17 17.50 -1.82
C VAL A 446 0.11 18.55 -2.10
N LEU A 447 0.54 19.75 -2.49
CA LEU A 447 -0.37 20.82 -2.91
C LEU A 447 -1.18 20.43 -4.15
N LEU A 448 -0.55 19.75 -5.12
CA LEU A 448 -1.23 19.18 -6.28
C LEU A 448 -2.31 18.19 -5.87
N LEU A 449 -1.98 17.22 -5.01
CA LEU A 449 -2.94 16.21 -4.59
C LEU A 449 -4.10 16.83 -3.81
N LEU A 450 -3.82 17.71 -2.84
CA LEU A 450 -4.83 18.40 -2.05
C LEU A 450 -5.72 19.29 -2.93
N GLY A 451 -5.11 20.12 -3.79
CA GLY A 451 -5.84 21.03 -4.67
C GLY A 451 -6.74 20.28 -5.65
N LEU A 452 -6.22 19.25 -6.32
CA LEU A 452 -7.01 18.46 -7.26
C LEU A 452 -8.06 17.59 -6.58
N SER A 453 -7.83 17.15 -5.34
CA SER A 453 -8.86 16.45 -4.55
C SER A 453 -10.01 17.38 -4.20
N VAL A 454 -9.73 18.64 -3.83
CA VAL A 454 -10.77 19.65 -3.60
C VAL A 454 -11.56 19.92 -4.89
N VAL A 455 -10.88 20.06 -6.03
CA VAL A 455 -11.53 20.22 -7.34
C VAL A 455 -12.40 19.01 -7.66
N ALA A 456 -11.91 17.79 -7.48
CA ALA A 456 -12.65 16.56 -7.74
C ALA A 456 -13.90 16.44 -6.84
N VAL A 457 -13.80 16.74 -5.55
CA VAL A 457 -14.95 16.74 -4.63
C VAL A 457 -15.96 17.82 -5.03
N ALA A 458 -15.49 19.04 -5.35
CA ALA A 458 -16.39 20.13 -5.77
C ALA A 458 -17.11 19.81 -7.09
N ALA A 459 -16.42 19.19 -8.05
CA ALA A 459 -16.99 18.80 -9.34
C ALA A 459 -17.99 17.63 -9.22
N ASN A 460 -17.78 16.73 -8.25
CA ASN A 460 -18.65 15.58 -8.02
C ASN A 460 -19.66 15.78 -6.87
N SER A 461 -19.83 17.01 -6.38
CA SER A 461 -20.60 17.30 -5.15
C SER A 461 -22.06 16.80 -5.18
N SER A 462 -22.69 16.74 -6.35
CA SER A 462 -24.06 16.22 -6.55
C SER A 462 -24.17 14.70 -6.60
N ARG A 463 -23.05 13.97 -6.69
CA ARG A 463 -23.00 12.50 -6.85
C ARG A 463 -21.99 11.84 -5.92
N LEU A 464 -21.78 12.41 -4.74
CA LEU A 464 -20.94 11.77 -3.72
C LEU A 464 -21.70 10.58 -3.13
N GLY A 465 -21.19 9.37 -3.37
CA GLY A 465 -21.76 8.12 -2.88
C GLY A 465 -20.95 6.92 -3.36
N LEU A 466 -21.25 5.74 -2.83
CA LEU A 466 -20.62 4.49 -3.26
C LEU A 466 -21.43 3.80 -4.37
N ASP A 467 -22.74 4.01 -4.40
CA ASP A 467 -23.67 3.34 -5.32
C ASP A 467 -23.84 4.16 -6.60
N LEU A 468 -22.74 4.32 -7.33
CA LEU A 468 -22.72 5.04 -8.60
C LEU A 468 -23.30 4.18 -9.72
N ALA A 469 -24.22 4.75 -10.50
CA ALA A 469 -24.79 4.15 -11.70
C ALA A 469 -25.26 5.23 -12.68
N GLY A 470 -25.36 4.88 -13.97
CA GLY A 470 -25.80 5.77 -15.06
C GLY A 470 -24.80 5.85 -16.20
N GLY A 471 -25.30 6.20 -17.39
CA GLY A 471 -24.51 6.17 -18.62
C GLY A 471 -24.06 4.75 -18.97
N ARG A 472 -22.74 4.54 -19.04
CA ARG A 472 -22.13 3.21 -19.27
C ARG A 472 -21.92 2.38 -18.01
N LEU A 473 -22.17 2.94 -16.83
CA LEU A 473 -22.01 2.21 -15.58
C LEU A 473 -23.37 1.66 -15.11
N LEU A 474 -23.52 0.35 -15.17
CA LEU A 474 -24.60 -0.35 -14.46
C LEU A 474 -24.22 -0.53 -12.98
N PRO A 475 -25.21 -0.78 -12.10
CA PRO A 475 -24.95 -1.06 -10.69
C PRO A 475 -23.93 -2.19 -10.53
N VAL A 476 -22.98 -2.00 -9.62
CA VAL A 476 -21.92 -2.98 -9.35
C VAL A 476 -22.32 -3.77 -8.10
N GLY A 477 -22.35 -5.10 -8.23
CA GLY A 477 -22.70 -6.00 -7.14
C GLY A 477 -21.71 -5.98 -5.97
N SER A 478 -22.07 -6.70 -4.91
CA SER A 478 -21.20 -6.93 -3.75
C SER A 478 -19.92 -7.70 -4.12
N VAL A 479 -18.94 -7.74 -3.21
CA VAL A 479 -17.71 -8.55 -3.40
C VAL A 479 -18.06 -10.01 -3.73
N GLY A 480 -19.06 -10.57 -3.03
CA GLY A 480 -19.50 -11.94 -3.24
C GLY A 480 -20.11 -12.15 -4.62
N GLU A 481 -20.98 -11.24 -5.06
CA GLU A 481 -21.63 -11.30 -6.39
C GLU A 481 -20.64 -11.14 -7.54
N VAL A 482 -19.68 -10.23 -7.42
CA VAL A 482 -18.67 -10.00 -8.46
C VAL A 482 -17.77 -11.23 -8.63
N TRP A 483 -17.36 -11.86 -7.52
CA TRP A 483 -16.57 -13.09 -7.57
C TRP A 483 -17.39 -14.31 -8.00
N SER A 484 -18.65 -14.43 -7.56
CA SER A 484 -19.52 -15.52 -8.02
C SER A 484 -19.79 -15.39 -9.52
N THR A 485 -20.03 -14.18 -10.02
CA THR A 485 -20.19 -13.92 -11.46
C THR A 485 -18.89 -14.19 -12.22
N TYR A 486 -17.73 -13.78 -11.71
CA TYR A 486 -16.46 -14.05 -12.40
C TYR A 486 -16.13 -15.55 -12.49
N LEU A 487 -16.46 -16.33 -11.46
CA LEU A 487 -16.16 -17.76 -11.38
C LEU A 487 -17.25 -18.65 -11.99
N ALA A 488 -18.50 -18.17 -12.10
CA ALA A 488 -19.64 -18.94 -12.59
C ALA A 488 -19.48 -19.38 -14.05
N SER A 489 -19.59 -20.68 -14.33
CA SER A 489 -19.46 -21.26 -15.67
C SER A 489 -20.54 -20.82 -16.66
N TRP A 490 -21.69 -20.40 -16.16
CA TRP A 490 -22.85 -19.97 -16.93
C TRP A 490 -23.43 -18.68 -16.35
N HIS A 491 -23.91 -17.79 -17.21
CA HIS A 491 -24.49 -16.51 -16.81
C HIS A 491 -25.93 -16.37 -17.31
N PRO A 492 -26.90 -16.02 -16.43
CA PRO A 492 -28.31 -15.87 -16.77
C PRO A 492 -28.62 -14.55 -17.49
N VAL A 493 -27.78 -14.13 -18.44
CA VAL A 493 -27.89 -12.88 -19.20
C VAL A 493 -28.18 -13.22 -20.66
N HIS A 494 -29.03 -12.43 -21.32
CA HIS A 494 -29.47 -12.66 -22.71
C HIS A 494 -30.15 -14.03 -22.93
N GLY A 495 -30.76 -14.61 -21.89
CA GLY A 495 -31.35 -15.95 -21.95
C GLY A 495 -30.38 -17.09 -21.59
N GLY A 496 -29.11 -16.79 -21.28
CA GLY A 496 -28.11 -17.78 -20.86
C GLY A 496 -26.90 -17.81 -21.78
N THR A 497 -25.69 -17.72 -21.23
CA THR A 497 -24.44 -17.88 -21.98
C THR A 497 -23.35 -18.55 -21.16
N ALA A 498 -22.53 -19.39 -21.82
CA ALA A 498 -21.32 -19.99 -21.27
C ALA A 498 -20.07 -19.09 -21.37
N ALA A 499 -20.19 -17.92 -22.01
CA ALA A 499 -19.07 -17.01 -22.24
C ALA A 499 -18.43 -16.57 -20.92
N PRO A 500 -17.09 -16.59 -20.80
CA PRO A 500 -16.43 -16.10 -19.59
C PRO A 500 -16.71 -14.62 -19.31
N ALA A 501 -16.98 -14.33 -18.04
CA ALA A 501 -17.16 -12.96 -17.55
C ALA A 501 -15.91 -12.08 -17.76
N PRO A 502 -16.07 -10.75 -17.91
CA PRO A 502 -14.97 -9.83 -18.13
C PRO A 502 -14.00 -9.80 -16.94
N ALA A 503 -12.69 -9.76 -17.25
CA ALA A 503 -11.63 -9.74 -16.23
C ALA A 503 -11.67 -8.49 -15.33
N ALA A 504 -12.35 -7.41 -15.74
CA ALA A 504 -12.58 -6.22 -14.92
C ALA A 504 -13.25 -6.55 -13.57
N LEU A 505 -14.15 -7.54 -13.53
CA LEU A 505 -14.85 -7.95 -12.31
C LEU A 505 -13.85 -8.47 -11.27
N ALA A 506 -12.92 -9.34 -11.67
CA ALA A 506 -11.87 -9.84 -10.78
C ALA A 506 -10.99 -8.70 -10.24
N VAL A 507 -10.63 -7.71 -11.07
CA VAL A 507 -9.82 -6.57 -10.63
C VAL A 507 -10.56 -5.70 -9.61
N LEU A 508 -11.84 -5.42 -9.81
CA LEU A 508 -12.66 -4.67 -8.87
C LEU A 508 -12.85 -5.43 -7.55
N GLY A 509 -13.03 -6.76 -7.62
CA GLY A 509 -13.17 -7.64 -6.46
C GLY A 509 -11.90 -7.79 -5.61
N LEU A 510 -10.73 -7.40 -6.14
CA LEU A 510 -9.45 -7.42 -5.40
C LEU A 510 -9.18 -6.14 -4.59
N ILE A 511 -9.92 -5.06 -4.83
CA ILE A 511 -9.66 -3.77 -4.18
C ILE A 511 -10.27 -3.77 -2.76
N PRO A 512 -9.48 -3.42 -1.72
CA PRO A 512 -9.99 -3.34 -0.35
C PRO A 512 -11.06 -2.24 -0.24
N GLY A 513 -12.21 -2.59 0.35
CA GLY A 513 -13.40 -1.73 0.41
C GLY A 513 -14.55 -2.20 -0.49
N GLY A 514 -14.29 -3.13 -1.42
CA GLY A 514 -15.29 -3.75 -2.28
C GLY A 514 -15.45 -3.08 -3.65
N PRO A 515 -16.18 -3.70 -4.59
CA PRO A 515 -16.33 -3.23 -5.97
C PRO A 515 -16.95 -1.83 -6.09
N SER A 516 -18.02 -1.54 -5.35
CA SER A 516 -18.66 -0.21 -5.35
C SER A 516 -17.72 0.89 -4.87
N PHE A 517 -16.96 0.64 -3.80
CA PHE A 517 -15.90 1.53 -3.34
C PHE A 517 -14.79 1.72 -4.37
N ALA A 518 -14.37 0.64 -5.05
CA ALA A 518 -13.36 0.71 -6.10
C ALA A 518 -13.80 1.61 -7.26
N VAL A 519 -15.03 1.44 -7.72
CA VAL A 519 -15.61 2.27 -8.79
C VAL A 519 -15.77 3.72 -8.34
N ALA A 520 -16.27 3.97 -7.13
CA ALA A 520 -16.36 5.32 -6.59
C ALA A 520 -14.97 5.99 -6.45
N LEU A 521 -13.96 5.25 -5.98
CA LEU A 521 -12.59 5.74 -5.87
C LEU A 521 -12.00 6.10 -7.24
N LEU A 522 -12.24 5.27 -8.25
CA LEU A 522 -11.75 5.50 -9.61
C LEU A 522 -12.47 6.68 -10.29
N LEU A 523 -13.81 6.71 -10.28
CA LEU A 523 -14.59 7.74 -10.96
C LEU A 523 -14.55 9.10 -10.24
N LEU A 524 -14.74 9.12 -8.92
CA LEU A 524 -14.72 10.38 -8.15
C LEU A 524 -13.29 10.88 -7.92
N GLY A 525 -12.31 9.96 -7.92
CA GLY A 525 -10.90 10.24 -7.71
C GLY A 525 -10.06 10.32 -8.99
N ASP A 526 -10.64 10.26 -10.19
CA ASP A 526 -9.91 10.21 -11.47
C ASP A 526 -8.84 11.32 -11.57
N ILE A 527 -9.25 12.58 -11.38
CA ILE A 527 -8.38 13.76 -11.49
C ILE A 527 -7.14 13.66 -10.58
N PRO A 528 -7.26 13.51 -9.24
CA PRO A 528 -6.08 13.41 -8.37
C PRO A 528 -5.27 12.13 -8.60
N LEU A 529 -5.91 11.00 -8.92
CA LEU A 529 -5.21 9.73 -9.14
C LEU A 529 -4.37 9.76 -10.42
N ALA A 530 -4.92 10.24 -11.54
CA ALA A 530 -4.22 10.36 -12.81
C ALA A 530 -3.09 11.42 -12.74
N ALA A 531 -3.32 12.54 -12.05
CA ALA A 531 -2.26 13.52 -11.83
C ALA A 531 -1.12 12.95 -10.95
N LEU A 532 -1.46 12.21 -9.90
CA LEU A 532 -0.45 11.56 -9.06
C LEU A 532 0.34 10.49 -9.84
N SER A 533 -0.35 9.69 -10.66
CA SER A 533 0.27 8.66 -11.49
C SER A 533 1.24 9.26 -12.50
N ALA A 534 0.85 10.32 -13.21
CA ALA A 534 1.69 11.09 -14.11
C ALA A 534 2.90 11.73 -13.40
N TYR A 535 2.70 12.27 -12.19
CA TYR A 535 3.79 12.84 -11.38
C TYR A 535 4.80 11.77 -10.95
N ILE A 536 4.35 10.58 -10.57
CA ILE A 536 5.22 9.46 -10.17
C ILE A 536 5.97 8.91 -11.39
N ALA A 537 5.27 8.66 -12.49
CA ALA A 537 5.82 8.14 -13.74
C ALA A 537 6.92 9.02 -14.34
N SER A 538 6.83 10.34 -14.13
CA SER A 538 7.83 11.30 -14.60
C SER A 538 9.00 11.52 -13.62
N ARG A 539 9.08 10.78 -12.49
CA ARG A 539 10.13 10.95 -11.48
C ARG A 539 11.54 10.72 -11.97
N GLY A 540 11.73 9.80 -12.92
CA GLY A 540 13.03 9.48 -13.50
C GLY A 540 13.62 10.57 -14.41
N MET A 541 12.86 11.61 -14.77
CA MET A 541 13.30 12.67 -15.68
C MET A 541 13.86 13.88 -14.91
N ARG A 542 14.92 14.54 -15.41
CA ARG A 542 15.58 15.69 -14.76
C ARG A 542 14.82 17.02 -14.96
N VAL A 543 13.57 17.08 -14.49
CA VAL A 543 12.66 18.25 -14.61
C VAL A 543 12.47 18.94 -13.24
N ARG A 544 12.19 20.26 -13.21
CA ARG A 544 11.85 20.97 -11.96
C ARG A 544 10.56 20.40 -11.35
N ARG A 545 10.51 20.26 -10.01
CA ARG A 545 9.36 19.65 -9.29
C ARG A 545 8.05 20.41 -9.52
N SER A 546 8.08 21.74 -9.60
CA SER A 546 6.90 22.58 -9.88
C SER A 546 6.38 22.37 -11.30
N VAL A 547 7.26 22.40 -12.31
CA VAL A 547 6.91 22.17 -13.72
C VAL A 547 6.29 20.77 -13.90
N ARG A 548 6.87 19.75 -13.26
CA ARG A 548 6.31 18.40 -13.26
C ARG A 548 4.92 18.35 -12.63
N ALA A 549 4.73 19.00 -11.49
CA ALA A 549 3.43 19.05 -10.83
C ALA A 549 2.39 19.72 -11.75
N VAL A 550 2.71 20.87 -12.35
CA VAL A 550 1.82 21.57 -13.27
C VAL A 550 1.44 20.68 -14.48
N ILE A 551 2.41 20.06 -15.14
CA ILE A 551 2.13 19.17 -16.28
C ILE A 551 1.29 17.95 -15.85
N ALA A 552 1.56 17.39 -14.67
CA ALA A 552 0.80 16.28 -14.15
C ALA A 552 -0.64 16.66 -13.77
N ALA A 553 -0.85 17.87 -13.23
CA ALA A 553 -2.17 18.40 -12.95
C ALA A 553 -2.98 18.57 -14.25
N PHE A 554 -2.35 19.05 -15.33
CA PHE A 554 -3.01 19.16 -16.62
C PHE A 554 -3.34 17.81 -17.25
N TYR A 555 -2.48 16.81 -17.06
CA TYR A 555 -2.83 15.45 -17.45
C TYR A 555 -4.09 14.98 -16.68
N GLY A 556 -4.13 15.15 -15.36
CA GLY A 556 -5.32 14.77 -14.57
C GLY A 556 -6.61 15.54 -14.89
N LEU A 557 -6.51 16.73 -15.50
CA LEU A 557 -7.65 17.57 -15.91
C LEU A 557 -7.99 17.41 -17.41
N LEU A 558 -7.59 16.29 -18.03
CA LEU A 558 -7.86 16.05 -19.44
C LEU A 558 -9.37 15.88 -19.69
N PRO A 559 -10.01 16.69 -20.57
CA PRO A 559 -11.47 16.65 -20.69
C PRO A 559 -12.03 15.35 -21.23
N VAL A 560 -11.30 14.64 -22.11
CA VAL A 560 -11.75 13.31 -22.54
C VAL A 560 -11.91 12.36 -21.35
N ALA A 561 -11.07 12.50 -20.32
CA ALA A 561 -11.17 11.71 -19.10
C ALA A 561 -12.29 12.22 -18.17
N THR A 562 -12.49 13.54 -18.06
CA THR A 562 -13.59 14.08 -17.26
C THR A 562 -14.97 13.79 -17.88
N THR A 563 -15.10 13.85 -19.21
CA THR A 563 -16.29 13.40 -19.94
C THR A 563 -16.51 11.91 -19.71
N ALA A 564 -15.47 11.08 -19.87
CA ALA A 564 -15.56 9.65 -19.57
C ALA A 564 -16.04 9.37 -18.13
N ALA A 565 -15.45 10.06 -17.14
CA ALA A 565 -15.85 9.92 -15.74
C ALA A 565 -17.31 10.34 -15.52
N SER A 566 -17.79 11.39 -16.21
CA SER A 566 -19.19 11.85 -16.13
C SER A 566 -20.21 10.87 -16.73
N GLU A 567 -19.77 10.05 -17.70
CA GLU A 567 -20.57 9.02 -18.38
C GLU A 567 -20.46 7.64 -17.73
N GLY A 568 -19.64 7.49 -16.67
CA GLY A 568 -19.40 6.18 -16.05
C GLY A 568 -18.49 5.25 -16.88
N ARG A 569 -17.67 5.79 -17.79
CA ARG A 569 -16.69 5.03 -18.60
C ARG A 569 -15.47 4.63 -17.79
N LEU A 570 -15.62 3.53 -17.06
CA LEU A 570 -14.58 3.00 -16.18
C LEU A 570 -13.34 2.54 -16.95
N ASP A 571 -13.51 2.06 -18.18
CA ASP A 571 -12.44 1.67 -19.09
C ASP A 571 -11.44 2.82 -19.33
N VAL A 572 -11.95 4.00 -19.69
CA VAL A 572 -11.14 5.17 -20.00
C VAL A 572 -10.50 5.77 -18.75
N VAL A 573 -11.22 5.77 -17.62
CA VAL A 573 -10.70 6.26 -16.33
C VAL A 573 -9.55 5.39 -15.83
N VAL A 574 -9.66 4.05 -15.93
CA VAL A 574 -8.56 3.15 -15.56
C VAL A 574 -7.36 3.37 -16.48
N VAL A 575 -7.57 3.53 -17.80
CA VAL A 575 -6.51 3.87 -18.75
C VAL A 575 -5.83 5.19 -18.34
N HIS A 576 -6.59 6.24 -18.04
CA HIS A 576 -6.09 7.53 -17.61
C HIS A 576 -5.20 7.46 -16.36
N VAL A 577 -5.61 6.67 -15.35
CA VAL A 577 -4.84 6.51 -14.12
C VAL A 577 -3.61 5.62 -14.33
N VAL A 578 -3.72 4.52 -15.07
CA VAL A 578 -2.70 3.45 -15.11
C VAL A 578 -1.66 3.64 -16.22
N THR A 579 -2.04 4.22 -17.37
CA THR A 579 -1.17 4.44 -18.54
C THR A 579 0.18 5.07 -18.18
N PRO A 580 0.26 6.17 -17.40
CA PRO A 580 1.54 6.78 -17.07
C PRO A 580 2.53 5.83 -16.39
N VAL A 581 2.05 5.02 -15.44
CA VAL A 581 2.86 4.11 -14.63
C VAL A 581 3.30 2.91 -15.46
N VAL A 582 2.41 2.34 -16.27
CA VAL A 582 2.73 1.20 -17.15
C VAL A 582 3.79 1.58 -18.17
N PHE A 583 3.61 2.69 -18.90
CA PHE A 583 4.62 3.15 -19.85
C PHE A 583 5.94 3.46 -19.14
N ALA A 584 5.93 4.08 -17.95
CA ALA A 584 7.14 4.27 -17.15
C ALA A 584 7.85 2.95 -16.78
N GLY A 585 7.08 1.92 -16.44
CA GLY A 585 7.57 0.55 -16.20
C GLY A 585 8.20 -0.06 -17.46
N VAL A 586 7.50 -0.01 -18.60
CA VAL A 586 8.00 -0.49 -19.90
C VAL A 586 9.31 0.22 -20.26
N TYR A 587 9.38 1.55 -20.16
CA TYR A 587 10.61 2.29 -20.43
C TYR A 587 11.74 1.96 -19.46
N ALA A 588 11.43 1.66 -18.19
CA ALA A 588 12.43 1.26 -17.21
C ALA A 588 12.98 -0.12 -17.55
N VAL A 589 12.12 -1.08 -17.89
CA VAL A 589 12.53 -2.45 -18.29
C VAL A 589 13.37 -2.42 -19.57
N LEU A 590 13.00 -1.60 -20.56
CA LEU A 590 13.77 -1.45 -21.79
C LEU A 590 15.16 -0.82 -21.56
N ARG A 591 15.36 -0.03 -20.49
CA ARG A 591 16.65 0.62 -20.16
C ARG A 591 17.49 -0.10 -19.10
N ALA A 592 16.89 -0.85 -18.17
CA ALA A 592 17.54 -1.28 -16.92
C ALA A 592 18.11 -2.71 -16.94
N SER A 593 18.31 -3.33 -18.12
CA SER A 593 18.59 -4.76 -18.26
C SER A 593 19.94 -5.26 -17.72
N SER A 594 20.74 -4.43 -17.04
CA SER A 594 21.98 -4.80 -16.35
C SER A 594 21.85 -4.89 -14.81
N THR A 595 20.71 -4.51 -14.23
CA THR A 595 20.52 -4.47 -12.77
C THR A 595 19.88 -5.74 -12.20
N HIS A 596 20.20 -6.12 -10.96
CA HIS A 596 19.58 -7.27 -10.26
C HIS A 596 18.07 -7.12 -9.97
N ALA A 597 17.47 -5.96 -10.27
CA ALA A 597 16.07 -5.65 -9.98
C ALA A 597 15.12 -5.78 -11.20
N TRP A 598 15.55 -6.40 -12.30
CA TRP A 598 14.75 -6.50 -13.53
C TRP A 598 13.46 -7.31 -13.35
N LEU A 599 13.50 -8.40 -12.60
CA LEU A 599 12.36 -9.31 -12.42
C LEU A 599 11.18 -8.64 -11.66
N PRO A 600 11.38 -8.01 -10.49
CA PRO A 600 10.32 -7.26 -9.81
C PRO A 600 9.72 -6.13 -10.65
N MET A 601 10.55 -5.45 -11.45
CA MET A 601 10.10 -4.38 -12.33
C MET A 601 9.27 -4.92 -13.51
N ALA A 602 9.69 -6.03 -14.12
CA ALA A 602 8.95 -6.69 -15.19
C ALA A 602 7.61 -7.23 -14.70
N SER A 603 7.59 -7.96 -13.57
CA SER A 603 6.35 -8.48 -12.96
C SER A 603 5.40 -7.36 -12.54
N GLY A 604 5.91 -6.29 -11.91
CA GLY A 604 5.08 -5.13 -11.56
C GLY A 604 4.50 -4.41 -12.77
N THR A 605 5.27 -4.31 -13.87
CA THR A 605 4.78 -3.74 -15.14
C THR A 605 3.72 -4.65 -15.77
N ALA A 606 3.95 -5.96 -15.78
CA ALA A 606 2.99 -6.95 -16.30
C ALA A 606 1.64 -6.90 -15.57
N ILE A 607 1.63 -6.76 -14.23
CA ILE A 607 0.38 -6.57 -13.48
C ILE A 607 -0.35 -5.31 -13.94
N GLY A 608 0.36 -4.19 -14.15
CA GLY A 608 -0.25 -2.97 -14.68
C GLY A 608 -0.79 -3.12 -16.11
N VAL A 609 -0.10 -3.88 -16.97
CA VAL A 609 -0.56 -4.21 -18.33
C VAL A 609 -1.79 -5.13 -18.30
N ALA A 610 -1.86 -6.06 -17.34
CA ALA A 610 -3.02 -6.92 -17.14
C ALA A 610 -4.23 -6.09 -16.67
N VAL A 611 -4.04 -5.17 -15.72
CA VAL A 611 -5.10 -4.24 -15.29
C VAL A 611 -5.59 -3.38 -16.47
N LEU A 612 -4.69 -2.84 -17.30
CA LEU A 612 -5.10 -2.12 -18.51
C LEU A 612 -5.89 -3.03 -19.46
N GLY A 613 -5.46 -4.27 -19.66
CA GLY A 613 -6.15 -5.23 -20.51
C GLY A 613 -7.54 -5.55 -20.00
N ALA A 614 -7.68 -5.82 -18.71
CA ALA A 614 -8.96 -6.14 -18.07
C ALA A 614 -10.04 -5.09 -18.29
N PHE A 615 -9.67 -3.82 -18.52
CA PHE A 615 -10.60 -2.71 -18.75
C PHE A 615 -10.61 -2.21 -20.20
N SER A 616 -9.47 -2.23 -20.89
CA SER A 616 -9.30 -1.75 -22.26
C SER A 616 -8.34 -2.67 -23.04
N PRO A 617 -8.87 -3.70 -23.71
CA PRO A 617 -8.09 -4.59 -24.57
C PRO A 617 -7.29 -3.86 -25.66
N LEU A 618 -7.86 -2.80 -26.24
CA LEU A 618 -7.17 -1.96 -27.22
C LEU A 618 -5.89 -1.36 -26.62
N THR A 619 -5.98 -0.77 -25.42
CA THR A 619 -4.82 -0.16 -24.76
C THR A 619 -3.76 -1.21 -24.46
N HIS A 620 -4.17 -2.41 -24.07
CA HIS A 620 -3.27 -3.53 -23.84
C HIS A 620 -2.51 -3.93 -25.11
N ALA A 621 -3.20 -4.09 -26.25
CA ALA A 621 -2.58 -4.36 -27.53
C ALA A 621 -1.57 -3.26 -27.92
N VAL A 622 -1.94 -1.98 -27.75
CA VAL A 622 -1.06 -0.84 -28.00
C VAL A 622 0.21 -0.88 -27.14
N VAL A 623 0.09 -1.22 -25.85
CA VAL A 623 1.24 -1.33 -24.95
C VAL A 623 2.15 -2.49 -25.34
N ILE A 624 1.60 -3.65 -25.73
CA ILE A 624 2.37 -4.79 -26.23
C ILE A 624 3.14 -4.41 -27.50
N VAL A 625 2.46 -3.82 -28.49
CA VAL A 625 3.10 -3.39 -29.74
C VAL A 625 4.21 -2.36 -29.45
N GLY A 626 3.96 -1.41 -28.55
CA GLY A 626 4.96 -0.42 -28.15
C GLY A 626 6.16 -1.02 -27.41
N ALA A 627 5.94 -2.04 -26.57
CA ALA A 627 7.01 -2.77 -25.89
C ALA A 627 7.86 -3.57 -26.89
N LEU A 628 7.23 -4.24 -27.86
CA LEU A 628 7.91 -4.97 -28.94
C LEU A 628 8.71 -4.03 -29.85
N ALA A 629 8.13 -2.92 -30.29
CA ALA A 629 8.82 -1.92 -31.11
C ALA A 629 10.02 -1.30 -30.36
N GLY A 630 9.84 -0.95 -29.08
CA GLY A 630 10.92 -0.46 -28.23
C GLY A 630 11.99 -1.51 -27.93
N PHE A 631 11.64 -2.79 -27.99
CA PHE A 631 12.61 -3.89 -27.91
C PHE A 631 13.46 -3.97 -29.18
N ILE A 632 12.85 -3.96 -30.36
CA ILE A 632 13.55 -4.00 -31.66
C ILE A 632 14.53 -2.82 -31.80
N ALA A 633 14.11 -1.62 -31.36
CA ALA A 633 14.90 -0.39 -31.52
C ALA A 633 16.20 -0.33 -30.66
N VAL A 634 16.41 -1.25 -29.72
CA VAL A 634 17.57 -1.21 -28.82
C VAL A 634 18.14 -2.63 -28.71
N ALA A 635 19.44 -2.82 -28.97
CA ALA A 635 20.08 -4.14 -28.83
C ALA A 635 20.02 -4.68 -27.38
N GLY A 636 19.87 -6.00 -27.18
CA GLY A 636 19.61 -6.57 -25.86
C GLY A 636 20.19 -7.98 -25.63
N GLY A 637 20.45 -8.32 -24.35
CA GLY A 637 20.87 -9.65 -23.91
C GLY A 637 19.74 -10.51 -23.32
N ALA A 638 20.02 -11.76 -22.95
CA ALA A 638 19.03 -12.78 -22.54
C ALA A 638 18.03 -12.33 -21.45
N ARG A 639 18.46 -11.57 -20.45
CA ARG A 639 17.57 -11.06 -19.38
C ARG A 639 16.53 -10.06 -19.88
N ARG A 640 16.85 -9.32 -20.94
CA ARG A 640 15.93 -8.36 -21.55
C ARG A 640 14.87 -9.08 -22.38
N ILE A 641 15.26 -10.14 -23.08
CA ILE A 641 14.34 -11.05 -23.77
C ILE A 641 13.35 -11.64 -22.76
N ALA A 642 13.85 -12.17 -21.64
CA ALA A 642 13.00 -12.69 -20.56
C ALA A 642 12.04 -11.63 -19.99
N ALA A 643 12.51 -10.39 -19.78
CA ALA A 643 11.66 -9.29 -19.30
C ALA A 643 10.57 -8.89 -20.31
N LEU A 644 10.87 -8.96 -21.61
CA LEU A 644 9.89 -8.73 -22.68
C LEU A 644 8.84 -9.84 -22.72
N PHE A 645 9.26 -11.11 -22.71
CA PHE A 645 8.34 -12.24 -22.61
C PHE A 645 7.42 -12.12 -21.40
N MET A 646 7.95 -11.67 -20.26
CA MET A 646 7.15 -11.38 -19.08
C MET A 646 6.14 -10.25 -19.32
N ILE A 647 6.51 -9.15 -19.98
CA ILE A 647 5.57 -8.04 -20.27
C ILE A 647 4.49 -8.44 -21.28
N VAL A 648 4.73 -9.44 -22.14
CA VAL A 648 3.79 -9.87 -23.18
C VAL A 648 2.93 -11.05 -22.71
N LEU A 649 3.54 -12.11 -22.20
CA LEU A 649 2.86 -13.38 -21.88
C LEU A 649 2.20 -13.38 -20.51
N LEU A 650 2.86 -12.81 -19.48
CA LEU A 650 2.31 -12.84 -18.12
C LEU A 650 0.98 -12.07 -18.03
N PRO A 651 0.80 -10.89 -18.64
CA PRO A 651 -0.51 -10.23 -18.65
C PRO A 651 -1.60 -11.05 -19.32
N MET A 652 -1.29 -11.78 -20.39
CA MET A 652 -2.25 -12.68 -21.05
C MET A 652 -2.63 -13.84 -20.13
N ALA A 653 -1.65 -14.45 -19.45
CA ALA A 653 -1.91 -15.49 -18.46
C ALA A 653 -2.76 -14.99 -17.28
N LEU A 654 -2.54 -13.75 -16.83
CA LEU A 654 -3.33 -13.11 -15.75
C LEU A 654 -4.77 -12.79 -16.16
N LEU A 655 -5.08 -12.75 -17.45
CA LEU A 655 -6.42 -12.45 -17.98
C LEU A 655 -7.19 -13.71 -18.40
N LEU A 656 -6.58 -14.90 -18.37
CA LEU A 656 -7.26 -16.14 -18.73
C LEU A 656 -8.55 -16.34 -17.91
N PRO A 657 -9.64 -16.83 -18.54
CA PRO A 657 -9.77 -17.30 -19.93
C PRO A 657 -10.05 -16.20 -20.99
N TRP A 658 -10.18 -14.95 -20.57
CA TRP A 658 -10.76 -13.86 -21.37
C TRP A 658 -10.03 -13.50 -22.69
N PRO A 659 -8.69 -13.61 -22.84
CA PRO A 659 -8.02 -13.37 -24.13
C PRO A 659 -8.54 -14.25 -25.28
N ALA A 660 -9.00 -15.47 -24.99
CA ALA A 660 -9.60 -16.34 -26.01
C ALA A 660 -10.90 -15.74 -26.57
N VAL A 661 -11.70 -15.12 -25.70
CA VAL A 661 -12.95 -14.43 -26.07
C VAL A 661 -12.65 -13.25 -26.99
N LEU A 662 -11.66 -12.42 -26.63
CA LEU A 662 -11.28 -11.24 -27.42
C LEU A 662 -10.74 -11.57 -28.81
N LEU A 663 -10.09 -12.74 -28.97
CA LEU A 663 -9.61 -13.21 -30.27
C LEU A 663 -10.75 -13.69 -31.17
N GLN A 664 -11.80 -14.27 -30.58
CA GLN A 664 -12.99 -14.72 -31.31
C GLN A 664 -13.92 -13.55 -31.67
N HIS A 665 -13.86 -12.47 -30.89
CA HIS A 665 -14.75 -11.32 -30.98
C HIS A 665 -13.98 -9.99 -30.96
N PRO A 666 -13.31 -9.62 -32.07
CA PRO A 666 -12.47 -8.43 -32.15
C PRO A 666 -13.24 -7.11 -31.93
N GLU A 667 -14.56 -7.11 -32.13
CA GLU A 667 -15.44 -5.97 -31.87
C GLU A 667 -15.40 -5.52 -30.40
N MET A 668 -15.21 -6.43 -29.45
CA MET A 668 -15.09 -6.09 -28.03
C MET A 668 -13.77 -5.39 -27.70
N VAL A 669 -12.74 -5.58 -28.53
CA VAL A 669 -11.45 -4.89 -28.33
C VAL A 669 -11.61 -3.39 -28.53
N LEU A 670 -12.46 -2.97 -29.48
CA LEU A 670 -12.59 -1.57 -29.92
C LEU A 670 -13.64 -0.76 -29.14
N ASN A 671 -14.71 -1.40 -28.67
CA ASN A 671 -15.85 -0.70 -28.05
C ASN A 671 -15.65 -0.35 -26.56
N GLY A 672 -14.68 -0.98 -25.89
CA GLY A 672 -14.45 -0.84 -24.45
C GLY A 672 -15.56 -1.49 -23.61
N LEU A 673 -15.31 -1.62 -22.30
CA LEU A 673 -16.25 -2.28 -21.39
C LEU A 673 -17.38 -1.37 -20.90
N GLY A 674 -18.45 -1.97 -20.40
CA GLY A 674 -19.61 -1.32 -19.81
C GLY A 674 -20.82 -1.25 -20.74
N ALA A 675 -21.91 -0.72 -20.21
CA ALA A 675 -23.20 -0.74 -20.88
C ALA A 675 -23.18 -0.04 -22.25
N ALA A 676 -23.92 -0.57 -23.22
CA ALA A 676 -24.11 0.16 -24.47
C ALA A 676 -24.90 1.45 -24.18
N PHE A 677 -24.33 2.58 -24.64
CA PHE A 677 -24.82 3.93 -24.37
C PHE A 677 -24.38 4.85 -25.51
N ASP A 678 -25.29 5.67 -26.01
CA ASP A 678 -25.00 6.67 -27.03
C ASP A 678 -24.28 7.87 -26.40
N SER A 679 -22.95 7.86 -26.49
CA SER A 679 -22.12 8.94 -25.97
C SER A 679 -21.99 10.09 -26.96
N PRO A 680 -22.07 11.36 -26.51
CA PRO A 680 -21.65 12.48 -27.32
C PRO A 680 -20.16 12.38 -27.68
N PRO A 681 -19.74 12.99 -28.81
CA PRO A 681 -18.32 13.06 -29.17
C PRO A 681 -17.55 13.84 -28.10
N PRO A 682 -16.33 13.40 -27.73
CA PRO A 682 -15.57 14.09 -26.69
C PRO A 682 -15.07 15.45 -27.18
N ASN A 683 -14.95 16.39 -26.24
CA ASN A 683 -14.41 17.72 -26.54
C ASN A 683 -12.90 17.64 -26.87
N LEU A 684 -12.56 17.77 -28.17
CA LEU A 684 -11.20 17.61 -28.68
C LEU A 684 -10.32 18.87 -28.55
N VAL A 685 -10.89 20.00 -28.11
CA VAL A 685 -10.17 21.30 -28.05
C VAL A 685 -8.89 21.19 -27.21
N VAL A 686 -8.83 20.31 -26.21
CA VAL A 686 -7.65 20.17 -25.33
C VAL A 686 -6.54 19.33 -25.90
N CYS A 687 -6.87 18.32 -26.69
CA CYS A 687 -5.88 17.55 -27.43
C CYS A 687 -5.09 18.49 -28.36
N SER A 688 -5.74 19.49 -28.96
CA SER A 688 -5.07 20.50 -29.81
C SER A 688 -4.01 21.31 -29.06
N VAL A 689 -4.19 21.54 -27.75
CA VAL A 689 -3.28 22.34 -26.92
C VAL A 689 -2.04 21.55 -26.51
N PHE A 690 -2.23 20.28 -26.13
CA PHE A 690 -1.09 19.38 -25.92
C PHE A 690 -0.31 19.13 -27.20
N VAL A 691 -0.99 19.06 -28.35
CA VAL A 691 -0.35 18.96 -29.67
C VAL A 691 0.47 20.22 -29.95
N ALA A 692 -0.09 21.42 -29.76
CA ALA A 692 0.63 22.68 -29.95
C ALA A 692 1.83 22.81 -28.99
N ALA A 693 1.67 22.44 -27.72
CA ALA A 693 2.74 22.47 -26.72
C ALA A 693 3.85 21.43 -27.02
N GLY A 694 3.46 20.23 -27.46
CA GLY A 694 4.38 19.18 -27.89
C GLY A 694 5.17 19.59 -29.13
N PHE A 695 4.49 20.18 -30.12
CA PHE A 695 5.11 20.73 -31.32
C PHE A 695 6.09 21.86 -30.98
N ALA A 696 5.67 22.83 -30.16
CA ALA A 696 6.54 23.91 -29.70
C ALA A 696 7.77 23.36 -28.95
N ALA A 697 7.60 22.36 -28.08
CA ALA A 697 8.72 21.72 -27.38
C ALA A 697 9.69 21.04 -28.35
N ALA A 698 9.16 20.29 -29.33
CA ALA A 698 9.95 19.59 -30.34
C ALA A 698 10.75 20.55 -31.23
N VAL A 699 10.15 21.67 -31.65
CA VAL A 699 10.80 22.69 -32.49
C VAL A 699 11.82 23.51 -31.69
N LEU A 700 11.48 23.94 -30.48
CA LEU A 700 12.32 24.85 -29.70
C LEU A 700 13.51 24.14 -29.01
N ARG A 701 13.37 22.86 -28.66
CA ARG A 701 14.36 22.09 -27.88
C ARG A 701 14.41 20.60 -28.27
N PRO A 702 14.70 20.26 -29.53
CA PRO A 702 14.75 18.88 -29.99
C PRO A 702 15.77 18.07 -29.19
N ASN A 703 15.39 16.88 -28.74
CA ASN A 703 16.30 15.97 -28.07
C ASN A 703 15.86 14.51 -28.22
N LEU A 704 16.82 13.58 -28.21
CA LEU A 704 16.57 12.15 -28.35
C LEU A 704 15.67 11.56 -27.24
N SER A 705 15.57 12.22 -26.08
CA SER A 705 14.67 11.77 -25.02
C SER A 705 13.18 11.98 -25.32
N MET A 706 12.86 12.65 -26.44
CA MET A 706 11.50 12.77 -26.99
C MET A 706 11.04 11.52 -27.74
N LEU A 707 11.95 10.70 -28.29
CA LEU A 707 11.61 9.53 -29.11
C LEU A 707 10.59 8.56 -28.46
N PRO A 708 10.71 8.21 -27.16
CA PRO A 708 9.73 7.32 -26.54
C PRO A 708 8.33 7.94 -26.46
N GLY A 709 8.22 9.27 -26.37
CA GLY A 709 6.94 9.98 -26.40
C GLY A 709 6.35 10.03 -27.82
N LEU A 710 7.19 10.28 -28.82
CA LEU A 710 6.78 10.26 -30.24
C LEU A 710 6.28 8.88 -30.67
N LEU A 711 6.94 7.80 -30.24
CA LEU A 711 6.48 6.44 -30.51
C LEU A 711 5.07 6.20 -29.93
N VAL A 712 4.81 6.65 -28.69
CA VAL A 712 3.47 6.55 -28.08
C VAL A 712 2.43 7.36 -28.85
N ILE A 713 2.81 8.53 -29.39
CA ILE A 713 1.92 9.33 -30.23
C ILE A 713 1.55 8.55 -31.50
N VAL A 714 2.52 7.97 -32.22
CA VAL A 714 2.26 7.19 -33.43
C VAL A 714 1.32 6.01 -33.15
N LEU A 715 1.58 5.27 -32.07
CA LEU A 715 0.70 4.16 -31.66
C LEU A 715 -0.71 4.63 -31.30
N GLY A 716 -0.83 5.77 -30.61
CA GLY A 716 -2.11 6.39 -30.28
C GLY A 716 -2.89 6.84 -31.51
N ILE A 717 -2.22 7.36 -32.55
CA ILE A 717 -2.86 7.73 -33.83
C ILE A 717 -3.39 6.48 -34.53
N GLY A 718 -2.59 5.40 -34.57
CA GLY A 718 -3.04 4.12 -35.14
C GLY A 718 -4.27 3.56 -34.42
N ALA A 719 -4.27 3.59 -33.09
CA ALA A 719 -5.42 3.17 -32.28
C ALA A 719 -6.66 4.06 -32.52
N LEU A 720 -6.46 5.37 -32.66
CA LEU A 720 -7.54 6.32 -32.97
C LEU A 720 -8.15 6.04 -34.34
N ALA A 721 -7.32 5.77 -35.36
CA ALA A 721 -7.79 5.41 -36.70
C ALA A 721 -8.61 4.10 -36.69
N ALA A 722 -8.16 3.08 -35.94
CA ALA A 722 -8.87 1.82 -35.79
C ALA A 722 -10.24 2.00 -35.12
N VAL A 723 -10.32 2.80 -34.05
CA VAL A 723 -11.57 3.11 -33.35
C VAL A 723 -12.53 3.93 -34.23
N ALA A 724 -12.01 4.92 -34.96
CA ALA A 724 -12.80 5.74 -35.87
C ALA A 724 -13.37 4.93 -37.04
N ALA A 725 -12.64 3.93 -37.55
CA ALA A 725 -13.09 3.07 -38.65
C ALA A 725 -14.35 2.25 -38.31
N VAL A 726 -14.60 1.99 -37.03
CA VAL A 726 -15.76 1.22 -36.53
C VAL A 726 -16.79 2.13 -35.85
N GLY A 727 -16.58 3.45 -35.85
CA GLY A 727 -17.48 4.42 -35.22
C GLY A 727 -17.51 4.33 -33.68
N ALA A 728 -16.50 3.73 -33.07
CA ALA A 728 -16.41 3.59 -31.61
C ALA A 728 -15.91 4.88 -30.95
N TRP A 729 -16.15 5.03 -29.64
CA TRP A 729 -15.84 6.25 -28.90
C TRP A 729 -14.31 6.42 -28.70
N PRO A 730 -13.69 7.56 -29.09
CA PRO A 730 -12.24 7.68 -29.24
C PRO A 730 -11.45 7.89 -27.94
N GLY A 731 -12.05 7.65 -26.77
CA GLY A 731 -11.50 8.02 -25.47
C GLY A 731 -10.12 7.45 -25.15
N THR A 732 -9.99 6.12 -25.21
CA THR A 732 -8.75 5.43 -24.82
C THR A 732 -7.56 5.80 -25.72
N PRO A 733 -7.68 5.87 -27.06
CA PRO A 733 -6.62 6.42 -27.91
C PRO A 733 -6.21 7.86 -27.54
N LEU A 734 -7.17 8.74 -27.24
CA LEU A 734 -6.88 10.14 -26.91
C LEU A 734 -6.10 10.29 -25.60
N VAL A 735 -6.37 9.45 -24.60
CA VAL A 735 -5.59 9.40 -23.35
C VAL A 735 -4.15 8.94 -23.60
N ILE A 736 -3.96 7.92 -24.46
CA ILE A 736 -2.63 7.43 -24.85
C ILE A 736 -1.84 8.54 -25.57
N LEU A 737 -2.49 9.23 -26.52
CA LEU A 737 -1.94 10.38 -27.23
C LEU A 737 -1.53 11.50 -26.27
N ALA A 738 -2.40 11.86 -25.33
CA ALA A 738 -2.13 12.87 -24.31
C ALA A 738 -0.89 12.50 -23.46
N TRP A 739 -0.74 11.23 -23.07
CA TRP A 739 0.46 10.78 -22.35
C TRP A 739 1.74 10.89 -23.19
N GLY A 740 1.66 10.52 -24.48
CA GLY A 740 2.77 10.70 -25.43
C GLY A 740 3.20 12.17 -25.55
N LEU A 741 2.23 13.09 -25.65
CA LEU A 741 2.47 14.54 -25.68
C LEU A 741 3.07 15.05 -24.37
N VAL A 742 2.54 14.63 -23.21
CA VAL A 742 3.10 14.93 -21.89
C VAL A 742 4.57 14.50 -21.81
N ARG A 743 4.92 13.33 -22.35
CA ARG A 743 6.31 12.85 -22.41
C ARG A 743 7.21 13.76 -23.26
N VAL A 744 6.75 14.19 -24.43
CA VAL A 744 7.49 15.12 -25.31
C VAL A 744 7.70 16.47 -24.61
N VAL A 745 6.67 17.03 -23.97
CA VAL A 745 6.76 18.30 -23.24
C VAL A 745 7.73 18.19 -22.05
N LEU A 746 7.64 17.12 -21.27
CA LEU A 746 8.58 16.86 -20.16
C LEU A 746 10.02 16.69 -20.64
N ALA A 747 10.23 16.08 -21.81
CA ALA A 747 11.54 15.95 -22.43
C ALA A 747 12.12 17.32 -22.84
N GLY A 748 11.32 18.21 -23.42
CA GLY A 748 11.74 19.59 -23.73
C GLY A 748 12.04 20.45 -22.49
N CYS A 749 11.44 20.11 -21.34
CA CYS A 749 11.64 20.78 -20.05
C CYS A 749 12.84 20.26 -19.22
N GLN A 750 13.62 19.30 -19.73
CA GLN A 750 14.77 18.75 -19.00
C GLN A 750 15.89 19.78 -18.81
N ARG A 751 16.56 19.73 -17.65
CA ARG A 751 17.74 20.56 -17.38
C ARG A 751 18.94 20.06 -18.17
N GLY A 752 19.71 20.98 -18.77
CA GLY A 752 20.92 20.67 -19.54
C GLY A 752 20.72 20.52 -21.04
N VAL A 753 19.48 20.62 -21.53
CA VAL A 753 19.18 20.70 -22.97
C VAL A 753 19.44 22.13 -23.44
N THR A 754 20.37 22.30 -24.38
CA THR A 754 20.67 23.60 -25.00
C THR A 754 19.46 24.07 -25.83
N PRO A 755 19.10 25.36 -25.78
CA PRO A 755 18.04 25.88 -26.64
C PRO A 755 18.44 25.72 -28.12
N GLY A 756 17.50 25.31 -28.97
CA GLY A 756 17.71 25.23 -30.41
C GLY A 756 17.84 26.61 -31.07
N VAL A 757 18.12 26.61 -32.37
CA VAL A 757 18.51 27.78 -33.19
C VAL A 757 17.43 28.90 -33.27
N ALA A 758 16.16 28.62 -32.91
CA ALA A 758 15.02 29.52 -33.20
C ALA A 758 14.43 30.32 -32.01
N GLY A 759 15.03 30.36 -30.82
CA GLY A 759 14.34 30.86 -29.62
C GLY A 759 14.68 32.28 -29.16
N ARG A 760 14.28 33.36 -29.87
CA ARG A 760 14.31 34.73 -29.29
C ARG A 760 13.48 34.76 -27.98
N ALA A 761 14.02 35.39 -26.92
CA ALA A 761 13.41 35.43 -25.58
C ALA A 761 11.92 35.87 -25.50
N PRO A 762 11.42 36.84 -26.30
CA PRO A 762 10.01 37.25 -26.24
C PRO A 762 9.05 36.19 -26.80
N VAL A 763 9.40 35.51 -27.90
CA VAL A 763 8.57 34.43 -28.49
C VAL A 763 8.37 33.29 -27.50
N ARG A 764 9.42 32.94 -26.76
CA ARG A 764 9.36 31.91 -25.71
C ARG A 764 8.42 32.29 -24.55
N ARG A 765 8.35 33.58 -24.18
CA ARG A 765 7.44 34.05 -23.12
C ARG A 765 5.99 34.05 -23.61
N ALA A 766 5.73 34.51 -24.84
CA ALA A 766 4.40 34.52 -25.43
C ALA A 766 3.80 33.11 -25.54
N VAL A 767 4.56 32.14 -26.07
CA VAL A 767 4.14 30.73 -26.16
C VAL A 767 3.83 30.13 -24.79
N TYR A 768 4.62 30.48 -23.76
CA TYR A 768 4.37 30.00 -22.40
C TYR A 768 3.09 30.60 -21.79
N VAL A 769 2.87 31.90 -21.95
CA VAL A 769 1.68 32.58 -21.41
C VAL A 769 0.41 32.10 -22.10
N VAL A 770 0.40 32.05 -23.44
CA VAL A 770 -0.73 31.52 -24.21
C VAL A 770 -0.99 30.07 -23.82
N GLY A 771 0.05 29.22 -23.74
CA GLY A 771 -0.10 27.84 -23.30
C GLY A 771 -0.74 27.72 -21.91
N VAL A 772 -0.29 28.50 -20.93
CA VAL A 772 -0.85 28.47 -19.56
C VAL A 772 -2.30 28.96 -19.51
N VAL A 773 -2.63 30.07 -20.17
CA VAL A 773 -4.00 30.62 -20.20
C VAL A 773 -4.96 29.60 -20.84
N THR A 774 -4.60 29.07 -21.99
CA THR A 774 -5.41 28.06 -22.69
C THR A 774 -5.60 26.82 -21.82
N LEU A 775 -4.53 26.35 -21.15
CA LEU A 775 -4.60 25.20 -20.24
C LEU A 775 -5.50 25.43 -19.01
N VAL A 776 -5.51 26.64 -18.44
CA VAL A 776 -6.40 26.98 -17.31
C VAL A 776 -7.85 27.04 -17.74
N SER A 777 -8.16 27.70 -18.85
CA SER A 777 -9.53 27.77 -19.39
C SER A 777 -10.11 26.38 -19.68
N LEU A 778 -9.26 25.45 -20.10
CA LEU A 778 -9.64 24.08 -20.41
C LEU A 778 -9.81 23.20 -19.17
N GLY A 779 -9.01 23.41 -18.12
CA GLY A 779 -9.27 22.79 -16.83
C GLY A 779 -10.61 23.21 -16.24
N ILE A 780 -11.03 24.46 -16.47
CA ILE A 780 -12.36 24.95 -16.08
C ILE A 780 -13.45 24.26 -16.92
N ALA A 781 -13.28 24.18 -18.24
CA ALA A 781 -14.22 23.50 -19.13
C ALA A 781 -14.41 22.02 -18.77
N GLY A 782 -13.32 21.27 -18.53
CA GLY A 782 -13.39 19.86 -18.13
C GLY A 782 -14.09 19.65 -16.78
N VAL A 783 -13.93 20.59 -15.84
CA VAL A 783 -14.65 20.57 -14.55
C VAL A 783 -16.14 20.86 -14.73
N LEU A 784 -16.52 21.72 -15.69
CA LEU A 784 -17.92 21.97 -16.02
C LEU A 784 -18.57 20.75 -16.68
N ASP A 785 -17.89 20.13 -17.65
CA ASP A 785 -18.34 18.89 -18.30
C ASP A 785 -18.52 17.77 -17.27
N LEU A 786 -17.61 17.65 -16.29
CA LEU A 786 -17.69 16.63 -15.25
C LEU A 786 -18.97 16.73 -14.41
N ARG A 787 -19.50 17.96 -14.21
CA ARG A 787 -20.74 18.21 -13.45
C ARG A 787 -22.00 17.82 -14.23
N THR A 788 -21.90 17.76 -15.55
CA THR A 788 -23.00 17.47 -16.46
C THR A 788 -22.82 16.08 -17.05
N GLY A 789 -23.54 15.07 -16.54
CA GLY A 789 -23.46 13.72 -17.06
C GLY A 789 -24.55 12.81 -16.51
N PRO A 790 -24.77 11.64 -17.15
CA PRO A 790 -25.81 10.69 -16.76
C PRO A 790 -25.48 9.93 -15.47
N LEU A 791 -24.22 9.97 -14.99
CA LEU A 791 -23.79 9.27 -13.77
C LEU A 791 -24.36 9.93 -12.51
N LYS A 792 -25.08 9.13 -11.70
CA LYS A 792 -25.72 9.52 -10.43
C LYS A 792 -25.29 8.59 -9.30
N ALA A 793 -25.61 8.98 -8.06
CA ALA A 793 -25.35 8.21 -6.84
C ALA A 793 -26.67 7.71 -6.21
N ASP A 794 -27.52 7.09 -7.01
CA ASP A 794 -28.85 6.59 -6.62
C ASP A 794 -28.99 5.06 -6.76
N GLY A 795 -27.89 4.35 -7.06
CA GLY A 795 -27.88 2.89 -7.21
C GLY A 795 -28.51 2.37 -8.51
N GLY A 796 -28.97 3.25 -9.41
CA GLY A 796 -29.51 2.88 -10.73
C GLY A 796 -30.89 2.23 -10.71
N LEU A 797 -31.22 1.51 -11.78
CA LEU A 797 -32.50 0.83 -11.93
C LEU A 797 -32.60 -0.38 -11.00
N ALA A 798 -33.57 -0.36 -10.09
CA ALA A 798 -33.93 -1.47 -9.23
C ALA A 798 -35.45 -1.68 -9.21
N LEU A 799 -35.91 -2.93 -9.07
CA LEU A 799 -37.32 -3.22 -8.83
C LEU A 799 -37.69 -2.97 -7.36
N ASN A 800 -38.99 -2.88 -7.09
CA ASN A 800 -39.50 -2.88 -5.73
C ASN A 800 -39.02 -4.14 -4.99
N ALA A 801 -38.67 -4.00 -3.70
CA ALA A 801 -38.09 -5.07 -2.89
C ALA A 801 -38.90 -6.39 -2.94
N SER A 802 -40.24 -6.34 -3.01
CA SER A 802 -41.07 -7.55 -3.13
C SER A 802 -40.88 -8.27 -4.47
N LEU A 803 -40.74 -7.51 -5.56
CA LEU A 803 -40.51 -8.05 -6.90
C LEU A 803 -39.08 -8.58 -7.03
N THR A 804 -38.10 -7.89 -6.44
CA THR A 804 -36.70 -8.34 -6.38
C THR A 804 -36.59 -9.69 -5.65
N ALA A 805 -37.20 -9.82 -4.46
CA ALA A 805 -37.22 -11.08 -3.73
C ALA A 805 -37.94 -12.20 -4.48
N GLU A 806 -38.99 -11.87 -5.24
CA GLU A 806 -39.67 -12.82 -6.11
C GLU A 806 -38.77 -13.28 -7.27
N LEU A 807 -38.05 -12.36 -7.90
CA LEU A 807 -37.11 -12.64 -8.98
C LEU A 807 -35.98 -13.56 -8.51
N GLU A 808 -35.37 -13.25 -7.36
CA GLU A 808 -34.29 -14.04 -6.74
C GLU A 808 -34.76 -15.46 -6.38
N ARG A 809 -35.96 -15.59 -5.80
CA ARG A 809 -36.50 -16.89 -5.39
C ARG A 809 -36.95 -17.75 -6.57
N SER A 810 -37.55 -17.14 -7.59
CA SER A 810 -38.07 -17.88 -8.75
C SER A 810 -37.01 -18.19 -9.80
N GLY A 811 -35.90 -17.44 -9.82
CA GLY A 811 -34.89 -17.55 -10.88
C GLY A 811 -35.39 -17.08 -12.25
N ARG A 812 -36.60 -16.51 -12.33
CA ARG A 812 -37.19 -15.98 -13.57
C ARG A 812 -36.51 -14.69 -14.01
N SER A 813 -36.72 -14.30 -15.26
CA SER A 813 -36.06 -13.14 -15.86
C SER A 813 -36.87 -11.86 -15.84
N VAL A 814 -36.14 -10.75 -15.77
CA VAL A 814 -36.63 -9.40 -16.03
C VAL A 814 -36.18 -8.98 -17.43
N LEU A 815 -37.10 -8.42 -18.20
CA LEU A 815 -36.85 -7.83 -19.51
C LEU A 815 -36.93 -6.30 -19.40
N VAL A 816 -35.79 -5.63 -19.47
CA VAL A 816 -35.70 -4.17 -19.47
C VAL A 816 -35.66 -3.68 -20.91
N LEU A 817 -36.72 -2.99 -21.36
CA LEU A 817 -36.82 -2.44 -22.71
C LEU A 817 -36.09 -1.09 -22.83
N GLY A 818 -35.61 -0.79 -24.04
CA GLY A 818 -34.83 0.41 -24.35
C GLY A 818 -33.68 0.12 -25.32
N SER A 819 -32.73 1.04 -25.38
CA SER A 819 -31.54 0.92 -26.24
C SER A 819 -30.28 0.77 -25.37
N PRO A 820 -29.79 -0.46 -25.09
CA PRO A 820 -30.30 -1.76 -25.55
C PRO A 820 -31.33 -2.39 -24.59
N ALA A 821 -32.10 -3.33 -25.12
CA ALA A 821 -32.97 -4.20 -24.32
C ALA A 821 -32.14 -5.28 -23.62
N ARG A 822 -32.43 -5.53 -22.33
CA ARG A 822 -31.67 -6.47 -21.49
C ARG A 822 -32.60 -7.51 -20.89
N GLN A 823 -32.19 -8.77 -20.95
CA GLN A 823 -32.87 -9.88 -20.27
C GLN A 823 -31.91 -10.49 -19.26
N VAL A 824 -32.27 -10.50 -17.97
CA VAL A 824 -31.45 -11.06 -16.89
C VAL A 824 -32.32 -11.89 -15.95
N ALA A 825 -31.88 -13.10 -15.61
CA ALA A 825 -32.61 -14.00 -14.70
C ALA A 825 -32.10 -13.93 -13.26
N GLY A 826 -33.02 -14.01 -12.29
CA GLY A 826 -32.73 -14.03 -10.86
C GLY A 826 -32.29 -12.70 -10.24
N ARG A 827 -31.91 -11.70 -11.04
CA ARG A 827 -31.47 -10.36 -10.58
C ARG A 827 -31.70 -9.27 -11.62
N MET A 828 -31.50 -8.01 -11.20
CA MET A 828 -31.43 -6.87 -12.12
C MET A 828 -30.12 -6.86 -12.93
N PRO A 829 -30.09 -6.17 -14.08
CA PRO A 829 -28.87 -5.96 -14.85
C PRO A 829 -27.78 -5.24 -14.04
N ALA A 830 -26.55 -5.75 -14.12
CA ALA A 830 -25.39 -5.27 -13.38
C ALA A 830 -24.19 -5.04 -14.30
N PHE A 831 -23.17 -4.36 -13.78
CA PHE A 831 -21.93 -4.10 -14.52
C PHE A 831 -21.26 -5.42 -14.96
N GLY A 832 -20.86 -5.48 -16.23
CA GLY A 832 -20.29 -6.68 -16.86
C GLY A 832 -21.29 -7.53 -17.64
N ASP A 833 -22.60 -7.35 -17.45
CA ASP A 833 -23.62 -8.15 -18.16
C ASP A 833 -23.62 -7.87 -19.68
N ASP A 834 -23.49 -6.60 -20.07
CA ASP A 834 -23.42 -6.19 -21.48
C ASP A 834 -22.08 -6.56 -22.14
N ASP A 835 -21.08 -6.95 -21.34
CA ASP A 835 -19.74 -7.36 -21.80
C ASP A 835 -19.63 -8.89 -21.96
N LEU A 836 -20.67 -9.63 -21.59
CA LEU A 836 -20.77 -11.07 -21.86
C LEU A 836 -21.17 -11.28 -23.32
N VAL A 837 -20.46 -12.18 -23.99
CA VAL A 837 -20.77 -12.54 -25.37
C VAL A 837 -22.15 -13.20 -25.43
N PRO A 838 -23.13 -12.59 -26.10
CA PRO A 838 -24.44 -13.22 -26.24
C PRO A 838 -24.36 -14.40 -27.22
N THR A 839 -25.28 -15.36 -27.08
CA THR A 839 -25.44 -16.43 -28.08
C THR A 839 -25.88 -15.85 -29.43
N VAL A 840 -25.67 -16.60 -30.52
CA VAL A 840 -25.93 -16.14 -31.89
C VAL A 840 -27.37 -15.65 -32.10
N SER A 841 -28.35 -16.29 -31.47
CA SER A 841 -29.79 -15.96 -31.55
C SER A 841 -30.19 -14.72 -30.75
N SER A 842 -29.49 -14.43 -29.66
CA SER A 842 -29.97 -13.53 -28.62
C SER A 842 -30.07 -12.05 -29.04
N PRO A 843 -29.09 -11.44 -29.72
CA PRO A 843 -29.17 -10.04 -30.12
C PRO A 843 -30.33 -9.76 -31.07
N ALA A 844 -30.55 -10.64 -32.05
CA ALA A 844 -31.65 -10.51 -33.01
C ALA A 844 -33.01 -10.73 -32.34
N ARG A 845 -33.11 -11.65 -31.38
CA ARG A 845 -34.32 -11.87 -30.59
C ARG A 845 -34.67 -10.66 -29.74
N LEU A 846 -33.73 -10.14 -28.95
CA LEU A 846 -33.96 -8.98 -28.08
C LEU A 846 -34.32 -7.72 -28.87
N ARG A 847 -33.68 -7.49 -30.03
CA ARG A 847 -34.07 -6.40 -30.93
C ARG A 847 -35.51 -6.54 -31.44
N ARG A 848 -35.90 -7.76 -31.86
CA ARG A 848 -37.28 -8.04 -32.31
C ARG A 848 -38.29 -7.85 -31.18
N TRP A 849 -38.01 -8.34 -29.97
CA TRP A 849 -38.89 -8.11 -28.83
C TRP A 849 -39.00 -6.63 -28.47
N ASN A 850 -37.89 -5.91 -28.49
CA ASN A 850 -37.87 -4.47 -28.22
C ASN A 850 -38.73 -3.71 -29.23
N SER A 851 -38.56 -3.95 -30.53
CA SER A 851 -39.37 -3.29 -31.57
C SER A 851 -40.84 -3.72 -31.52
N SER A 852 -41.13 -5.01 -31.33
CA SER A 852 -42.51 -5.52 -31.29
C SER A 852 -43.29 -5.03 -30.07
N LEU A 853 -42.64 -4.91 -28.91
CA LEU A 853 -43.28 -4.41 -27.69
C LEU A 853 -43.44 -2.89 -27.68
N LEU A 854 -42.48 -2.14 -28.24
CA LEU A 854 -42.55 -0.67 -28.24
C LEU A 854 -43.39 -0.10 -29.39
N ASP A 855 -43.30 -0.71 -30.58
CA ASP A 855 -43.84 -0.15 -31.82
C ASP A 855 -44.75 -1.13 -32.61
N GLY A 856 -44.90 -2.38 -32.13
CA GLY A 856 -45.64 -3.42 -32.83
C GLY A 856 -47.17 -3.30 -32.76
N ALA A 857 -47.85 -3.85 -33.77
CA ALA A 857 -49.31 -4.02 -33.77
C ALA A 857 -49.77 -5.03 -32.70
N PRO A 858 -51.04 -5.01 -32.25
CA PRO A 858 -51.49 -5.85 -31.14
C PRO A 858 -51.19 -7.35 -31.25
N PRO A 859 -51.34 -8.02 -32.41
CA PRO A 859 -50.95 -9.42 -32.56
C PRO A 859 -49.45 -9.66 -32.31
N ALA A 860 -48.59 -8.75 -32.80
CA ALA A 860 -47.14 -8.86 -32.62
C ALA A 860 -46.74 -8.66 -31.15
N VAL A 861 -47.45 -7.78 -30.41
CA VAL A 861 -47.24 -7.62 -28.96
C VAL A 861 -47.59 -8.91 -28.21
N LYS A 862 -48.73 -9.54 -28.51
CA LYS A 862 -49.16 -10.80 -27.87
C LYS A 862 -48.14 -11.92 -28.10
N VAL A 863 -47.65 -12.06 -29.34
CA VAL A 863 -46.61 -13.04 -29.69
C VAL A 863 -45.30 -12.74 -28.96
N ALA A 864 -44.87 -11.47 -28.91
CA ALA A 864 -43.64 -11.09 -28.20
C ALA A 864 -43.73 -11.36 -26.69
N VAL A 865 -44.88 -11.10 -26.07
CA VAL A 865 -45.13 -11.44 -24.66
C VAL A 865 -45.10 -12.96 -24.45
N ALA A 866 -45.69 -13.74 -25.34
CA ALA A 866 -45.66 -15.20 -25.27
C ALA A 866 -44.24 -15.78 -25.42
N GLN A 867 -43.46 -15.25 -26.36
CA GLN A 867 -42.05 -15.60 -26.53
C GLN A 867 -41.22 -15.23 -25.31
N ALA A 868 -41.36 -14.00 -24.80
CA ALA A 868 -40.66 -13.58 -23.58
C ALA A 868 -41.02 -14.46 -22.38
N ALA A 869 -42.31 -14.77 -22.19
CA ALA A 869 -42.78 -15.67 -21.14
C ALA A 869 -42.13 -17.06 -21.25
N SER A 870 -42.08 -17.63 -22.46
CA SER A 870 -41.50 -18.95 -22.72
C SER A 870 -39.99 -19.01 -22.43
N SER A 871 -39.29 -17.88 -22.52
CA SER A 871 -37.90 -17.72 -22.10
C SER A 871 -37.74 -17.33 -20.63
N GLY A 872 -38.79 -17.57 -19.81
CA GLY A 872 -38.77 -17.38 -18.36
C GLY A 872 -38.97 -15.93 -17.89
N VAL A 873 -39.40 -14.98 -18.74
CA VAL A 873 -39.62 -13.58 -18.32
C VAL A 873 -40.84 -13.49 -17.37
N ALA A 874 -40.65 -12.90 -16.21
CA ALA A 874 -41.69 -12.59 -15.22
C ALA A 874 -42.12 -11.12 -15.28
N PHE A 875 -41.17 -10.21 -15.47
CA PHE A 875 -41.39 -8.77 -15.41
C PHE A 875 -40.81 -8.08 -16.64
N VAL A 876 -41.54 -7.09 -17.17
CA VAL A 876 -41.11 -6.24 -18.27
C VAL A 876 -41.07 -4.80 -17.78
N VAL A 877 -39.88 -4.18 -17.82
CA VAL A 877 -39.68 -2.76 -17.47
C VAL A 877 -39.73 -1.95 -18.75
N LEU A 878 -40.64 -0.97 -18.82
CA LEU A 878 -40.86 -0.16 -20.02
C LEU A 878 -40.25 1.24 -19.88
N PRO A 879 -39.84 1.88 -21.00
CA PRO A 879 -39.17 3.18 -20.97
C PRO A 879 -40.09 4.34 -20.55
N SER A 880 -41.40 4.25 -20.79
CA SER A 880 -42.36 5.31 -20.49
C SER A 880 -43.74 4.77 -20.11
N GLN A 881 -44.54 5.59 -19.41
CA GLN A 881 -45.93 5.28 -19.06
C GLN A 881 -46.80 5.05 -20.30
N GLU A 882 -46.58 5.83 -21.37
CA GLU A 882 -47.28 5.66 -22.65
C GLU A 882 -46.98 4.31 -23.30
N ALA A 883 -45.71 3.86 -23.27
CA ALA A 883 -45.34 2.54 -23.76
C ALA A 883 -46.02 1.43 -22.93
N ALA A 884 -46.06 1.57 -21.60
CA ALA A 884 -46.73 0.61 -20.73
C ALA A 884 -48.23 0.52 -20.99
N ALA A 885 -48.93 1.65 -21.16
CA ALA A 885 -50.35 1.68 -21.50
C ALA A 885 -50.64 1.00 -22.84
N ARG A 886 -49.81 1.26 -23.87
CA ARG A 886 -49.91 0.61 -25.18
C ARG A 886 -49.75 -0.91 -25.07
N VAL A 887 -48.68 -1.38 -24.43
CA VAL A 887 -48.43 -2.82 -24.26
C VAL A 887 -49.54 -3.49 -23.45
N ALA A 888 -50.00 -2.87 -22.36
CA ALA A 888 -51.09 -3.40 -21.55
C ALA A 888 -52.40 -3.52 -22.35
N SER A 889 -52.74 -2.51 -23.16
CA SER A 889 -53.94 -2.53 -24.00
C SER A 889 -53.89 -3.60 -25.10
N ALA A 890 -52.72 -3.82 -25.70
CA ALA A 890 -52.52 -4.79 -26.77
C ALA A 890 -52.44 -6.24 -26.26
N ALA A 891 -51.74 -6.45 -25.14
CA ALA A 891 -51.53 -7.77 -24.54
C ALA A 891 -52.76 -8.26 -23.74
N GLY A 892 -53.61 -7.36 -23.25
CA GLY A 892 -54.82 -7.69 -22.49
C GLY A 892 -54.49 -8.50 -21.23
N GLU A 893 -55.15 -9.64 -21.05
CA GLU A 893 -54.99 -10.50 -19.86
C GLU A 893 -53.62 -11.16 -19.71
N LEU A 894 -52.77 -11.10 -20.75
CA LEU A 894 -51.41 -11.67 -20.71
C LEU A 894 -50.48 -10.93 -19.76
N VAL A 895 -50.80 -9.69 -19.40
CA VAL A 895 -50.00 -8.86 -18.49
C VAL A 895 -50.85 -8.19 -17.42
N SER A 896 -50.25 -7.84 -16.30
CA SER A 896 -50.85 -6.97 -15.28
C SER A 896 -49.87 -5.90 -14.81
N VAL A 897 -50.38 -4.77 -14.33
CA VAL A 897 -49.54 -3.68 -13.81
C VAL A 897 -48.90 -4.11 -12.49
N ALA A 898 -47.61 -3.83 -12.31
CA ALA A 898 -46.85 -4.08 -11.09
C ALA A 898 -46.33 -2.75 -10.50
N PRO A 899 -45.87 -2.72 -9.23
CA PRO A 899 -45.21 -1.54 -8.67
C PRO A 899 -44.06 -1.04 -9.57
N PRO A 900 -43.94 0.29 -9.77
CA PRO A 900 -42.90 0.86 -10.62
C PRO A 900 -41.48 0.63 -10.06
N ALA A 901 -40.48 0.76 -10.92
CA ALA A 901 -39.08 0.67 -10.54
C ALA A 901 -38.60 1.92 -9.76
N SER A 902 -37.39 1.84 -9.17
CA SER A 902 -36.77 2.90 -8.36
C SER A 902 -36.64 4.24 -9.08
N ASP A 903 -36.46 4.21 -10.40
CA ASP A 903 -36.33 5.39 -11.26
C ASP A 903 -37.68 5.90 -11.81
N GLY A 904 -38.79 5.31 -11.38
CA GLY A 904 -40.15 5.68 -11.79
C GLY A 904 -40.65 5.01 -13.07
N ARG A 905 -39.84 4.17 -13.73
CA ARG A 905 -40.30 3.43 -14.91
C ARG A 905 -41.40 2.43 -14.58
N PRO A 906 -42.44 2.31 -15.44
CA PRO A 906 -43.52 1.35 -15.24
C PRO A 906 -43.05 -0.09 -15.47
N VAL A 907 -43.63 -1.00 -14.70
CA VAL A 907 -43.33 -2.44 -14.75
C VAL A 907 -44.62 -3.21 -15.00
N LEU A 908 -44.58 -4.15 -15.95
CA LEU A 908 -45.66 -5.09 -16.24
C LEU A 908 -45.24 -6.50 -15.82
N ARG A 909 -46.16 -7.24 -15.20
CA ARG A 909 -46.03 -8.65 -14.83
C ARG A 909 -46.64 -9.52 -15.92
N VAL A 910 -45.93 -10.56 -16.34
CA VAL A 910 -46.42 -11.54 -17.32
C VAL A 910 -47.23 -12.63 -16.64
N ARG A 911 -48.44 -12.92 -17.12
CA ARG A 911 -49.41 -13.87 -16.51
C ARG A 911 -49.49 -15.25 -17.17
N LEU A 912 -48.69 -15.50 -18.20
CA LEU A 912 -48.64 -16.80 -18.89
C LEU A 912 -48.06 -17.90 -17.99
N ALA A 913 -48.55 -19.13 -18.18
CA ALA A 913 -48.12 -20.33 -17.47
C ALA A 913 -46.72 -20.80 -17.92
N ALA A 914 -45.69 -20.02 -17.57
CA ALA A 914 -44.29 -20.33 -17.84
C ALA A 914 -43.45 -20.09 -16.58
N ASP A 915 -42.42 -20.91 -16.40
CA ASP A 915 -41.41 -20.80 -15.34
C ASP A 915 -40.01 -21.00 -15.95
N THR A 916 -38.97 -21.20 -15.14
CA THR A 916 -37.61 -21.51 -15.63
C THR A 916 -37.53 -22.80 -16.46
N GLY A 917 -38.54 -23.67 -16.37
CA GLY A 917 -38.75 -24.83 -17.23
C GLY A 917 -40.23 -25.02 -17.55
N VAL A 918 -40.52 -25.65 -18.69
CA VAL A 918 -41.88 -25.87 -19.19
C VAL A 918 -41.98 -27.24 -19.85
N LEU A 919 -42.91 -28.07 -19.38
CA LEU A 919 -43.23 -29.36 -19.99
C LEU A 919 -44.29 -29.18 -21.08
N LEU A 920 -43.97 -29.60 -22.30
CA LEU A 920 -44.85 -29.51 -23.47
C LEU A 920 -45.50 -30.85 -23.78
N ALA A 921 -46.82 -30.83 -24.01
CA ALA A 921 -47.57 -31.94 -24.58
C ALA A 921 -47.08 -32.26 -26.01
N PRO A 922 -47.25 -33.51 -26.51
CA PRO A 922 -46.64 -33.97 -27.77
C PRO A 922 -46.92 -33.08 -29.00
N ASP A 923 -48.15 -32.57 -29.16
CA ASP A 923 -48.51 -31.73 -30.31
C ASP A 923 -47.86 -30.35 -30.25
N LEU A 924 -47.76 -29.78 -29.06
CA LEU A 924 -47.11 -28.49 -28.85
C LEU A 924 -45.58 -28.63 -28.94
N ALA A 925 -45.03 -29.73 -28.43
CA ALA A 925 -43.62 -30.09 -28.57
C ALA A 925 -43.23 -30.24 -30.05
N ARG A 926 -44.08 -30.88 -30.87
CA ARG A 926 -43.87 -30.97 -32.33
C ARG A 926 -43.82 -29.58 -32.96
N ARG A 927 -44.81 -28.72 -32.68
CA ARG A 927 -44.85 -27.33 -33.18
C ARG A 927 -43.64 -26.51 -32.73
N ALA A 928 -43.23 -26.63 -31.48
CA ALA A 928 -42.08 -25.92 -30.92
C ALA A 928 -40.77 -26.29 -31.64
N ARG A 929 -40.59 -27.55 -32.04
CA ARG A 929 -39.42 -28.01 -32.81
C ARG A 929 -39.43 -27.58 -34.27
N THR A 930 -40.62 -27.51 -34.89
CA THR A 930 -40.78 -27.15 -36.30
C THR A 930 -40.91 -25.64 -36.54
N GLY A 931 -40.65 -24.80 -35.53
CA GLY A 931 -40.65 -23.34 -35.67
C GLY A 931 -42.00 -22.63 -35.46
N GLY A 932 -42.99 -23.30 -34.86
CA GLY A 932 -44.24 -22.66 -34.44
C GLY A 932 -44.05 -21.67 -33.30
N GLU A 933 -45.00 -20.76 -33.11
CA GLU A 933 -44.98 -19.78 -32.01
C GLU A 933 -45.52 -20.37 -30.69
N PRO A 934 -45.05 -19.88 -29.54
CA PRO A 934 -45.61 -20.28 -28.24
C PRO A 934 -47.05 -19.78 -28.09
N PRO A 935 -47.91 -20.50 -27.33
CA PRO A 935 -49.30 -20.10 -27.15
C PRO A 935 -49.41 -18.72 -26.47
N ALA A 936 -50.24 -17.84 -27.03
CA ALA A 936 -50.49 -16.50 -26.51
C ALA A 936 -51.83 -16.39 -25.75
N GLU A 937 -52.21 -17.47 -25.05
CA GLU A 937 -53.42 -17.56 -24.22
C GLU A 937 -53.06 -17.96 -22.78
N PRO A 938 -53.63 -17.31 -21.74
CA PRO A 938 -53.26 -17.55 -20.33
C PRO A 938 -53.40 -19.00 -19.86
N ALA A 939 -54.34 -19.75 -20.44
CA ALA A 939 -54.68 -21.13 -20.06
C ALA A 939 -54.56 -22.09 -21.25
N ALA A 940 -53.57 -21.88 -22.13
CA ALA A 940 -53.34 -22.77 -23.26
C ALA A 940 -53.07 -24.22 -22.79
N GLY A 941 -53.91 -25.17 -23.24
CA GLY A 941 -53.74 -26.58 -22.92
C GLY A 941 -52.41 -27.15 -23.43
N GLY A 942 -51.78 -28.00 -22.63
CA GLY A 942 -50.54 -28.70 -23.02
C GLY A 942 -49.23 -28.01 -22.64
N VAL A 943 -49.28 -26.97 -21.80
CA VAL A 943 -48.12 -26.32 -21.18
C VAL A 943 -48.21 -26.51 -19.67
N ALA A 944 -47.20 -27.13 -19.05
CA ALA A 944 -47.11 -27.26 -17.59
C ALA A 944 -45.80 -26.64 -17.08
N PRO A 945 -45.84 -25.61 -16.21
CA PRO A 945 -44.63 -24.99 -15.68
C PRO A 945 -43.90 -25.95 -14.73
N VAL A 946 -42.57 -25.94 -14.79
CA VAL A 946 -41.67 -26.75 -13.97
C VAL A 946 -40.57 -25.85 -13.45
N THR A 947 -40.49 -25.68 -12.14
CA THR A 947 -39.41 -24.89 -11.53
C THR A 947 -38.11 -25.68 -11.58
N VAL A 948 -37.13 -25.16 -12.32
CA VAL A 948 -35.76 -25.70 -12.43
C VAL A 948 -34.74 -24.66 -11.98
N SER A 949 -33.61 -25.11 -11.44
CA SER A 949 -32.44 -24.26 -11.22
C SER A 949 -31.52 -24.38 -12.45
N LEU A 950 -31.03 -23.26 -12.98
CA LEU A 950 -30.13 -23.25 -14.13
C LEU A 950 -28.74 -22.76 -13.70
N PRO A 951 -27.63 -23.34 -14.24
CA PRO A 951 -27.59 -24.35 -15.30
C PRO A 951 -27.72 -25.81 -14.80
N GLU A 952 -27.69 -26.05 -13.49
CA GLU A 952 -27.78 -27.40 -12.91
C GLU A 952 -29.23 -27.82 -12.67
N VAL A 953 -29.77 -28.59 -13.60
CA VAL A 953 -31.15 -29.11 -13.53
C VAL A 953 -31.13 -30.51 -12.94
N ALA A 954 -31.98 -30.75 -11.96
CA ALA A 954 -32.30 -32.09 -11.44
C ALA A 954 -33.78 -32.14 -11.08
N VAL A 955 -34.60 -32.69 -11.98
CA VAL A 955 -36.07 -32.73 -11.80
C VAL A 955 -36.64 -34.07 -12.24
N ARG A 956 -37.62 -34.57 -11.46
CA ARG A 956 -38.41 -35.73 -11.81
C ARG A 956 -39.73 -35.30 -12.47
N VAL A 957 -39.95 -35.77 -13.69
CA VAL A 957 -41.15 -35.44 -14.47
C VAL A 957 -42.14 -36.61 -14.42
N SER A 958 -43.42 -36.30 -14.24
CA SER A 958 -44.49 -37.30 -14.20
C SER A 958 -44.74 -37.97 -15.57
N PRO A 959 -45.32 -39.18 -15.61
CA PRO A 959 -45.69 -39.87 -16.86
C PRO A 959 -46.67 -39.07 -17.74
N GLY A 960 -46.73 -39.37 -19.04
CA GLY A 960 -47.63 -38.72 -20.00
C GLY A 960 -47.45 -39.21 -21.43
N GLY A 961 -48.01 -38.49 -22.40
CA GLY A 961 -47.97 -38.89 -23.82
C GLY A 961 -46.55 -39.05 -24.38
N GLU A 962 -46.38 -39.92 -25.37
CA GLU A 962 -45.12 -40.13 -26.07
C GLU A 962 -44.74 -38.89 -26.90
N GLY A 963 -43.47 -38.46 -26.85
CA GLY A 963 -42.99 -37.29 -27.59
C GLY A 963 -43.13 -35.94 -26.88
N ARG A 964 -43.32 -35.94 -25.55
CA ARG A 964 -43.22 -34.74 -24.71
C ARG A 964 -41.79 -34.19 -24.66
N VAL A 965 -41.66 -32.90 -24.44
CA VAL A 965 -40.37 -32.21 -24.33
C VAL A 965 -40.40 -31.31 -23.10
N LEU A 966 -39.38 -31.40 -22.26
CA LEU A 966 -39.11 -30.40 -21.21
C LEU A 966 -38.24 -29.30 -21.83
N VAL A 967 -38.79 -28.10 -21.95
CA VAL A 967 -38.07 -26.92 -22.44
C VAL A 967 -37.51 -26.16 -21.25
N LEU A 968 -36.21 -25.90 -21.26
CA LEU A 968 -35.54 -25.07 -20.26
C LEU A 968 -35.46 -23.64 -20.78
N ALA A 969 -35.65 -22.65 -19.90
CA ALA A 969 -35.48 -21.23 -20.21
C ALA A 969 -33.99 -20.84 -20.30
N ALA A 970 -33.23 -21.60 -21.11
CA ALA A 970 -31.82 -21.41 -21.39
C ALA A 970 -31.56 -21.49 -22.90
N GLU A 971 -30.63 -20.69 -23.40
CA GLU A 971 -30.20 -20.74 -24.80
C GLU A 971 -29.55 -22.09 -25.16
N ASP A 972 -29.87 -22.56 -26.37
CA ASP A 972 -29.23 -23.68 -27.03
C ASP A 972 -27.83 -23.29 -27.52
N GLU A 973 -26.82 -23.59 -26.70
CA GLU A 973 -25.39 -23.39 -26.97
C GLU A 973 -24.62 -24.72 -26.80
N PRO A 974 -23.54 -24.97 -27.56
CA PRO A 974 -22.74 -26.18 -27.37
C PRO A 974 -22.19 -26.30 -25.93
N GLY A 975 -22.34 -27.47 -25.32
CA GLY A 975 -21.79 -27.77 -23.99
C GLY A 975 -22.79 -28.29 -22.96
N TRP A 976 -24.09 -28.28 -23.27
CA TRP A 976 -25.12 -28.96 -22.50
C TRP A 976 -24.93 -30.48 -22.55
N ARG A 977 -24.91 -31.10 -21.37
CA ARG A 977 -24.99 -32.55 -21.20
C ARG A 977 -26.26 -32.87 -20.44
N VAL A 978 -27.13 -33.64 -21.06
CA VAL A 978 -28.45 -33.97 -20.54
C VAL A 978 -28.57 -35.47 -20.40
N PHE A 979 -29.01 -35.92 -19.23
CA PHE A 979 -29.29 -37.31 -18.93
C PHE A 979 -30.76 -37.47 -18.59
N VAL A 980 -31.37 -38.52 -19.14
CA VAL A 980 -32.73 -38.96 -18.81
C VAL A 980 -32.60 -40.38 -18.27
N ASP A 981 -32.98 -40.59 -17.00
CA ASP A 981 -32.82 -41.85 -16.28
C ASP A 981 -31.37 -42.41 -16.35
N GLY A 982 -30.38 -41.50 -16.28
CA GLY A 982 -28.95 -41.84 -16.33
C GLY A 982 -28.38 -42.07 -17.73
N THR A 983 -29.21 -42.02 -18.79
CA THR A 983 -28.75 -42.16 -20.18
C THR A 983 -28.60 -40.79 -20.82
N GLU A 984 -27.47 -40.54 -21.49
CA GLU A 984 -27.25 -39.26 -22.19
C GLU A 984 -28.16 -39.14 -23.42
N VAL A 985 -28.87 -38.01 -23.53
CA VAL A 985 -29.85 -37.74 -24.58
C VAL A 985 -29.47 -36.43 -25.29
N PRO A 986 -29.58 -36.36 -26.63
CA PRO A 986 -29.28 -35.13 -27.36
C PRO A 986 -30.29 -34.02 -27.04
N VAL A 987 -29.76 -32.81 -26.87
CA VAL A 987 -30.58 -31.60 -26.78
C VAL A 987 -31.24 -31.31 -28.12
N VAL A 988 -32.52 -30.95 -28.07
CA VAL A 988 -33.31 -30.55 -29.23
C VAL A 988 -33.70 -29.08 -29.11
N ARG A 989 -33.62 -28.32 -30.19
CA ARG A 989 -33.98 -26.90 -30.19
C ARG A 989 -35.49 -26.70 -30.12
N ALA A 990 -35.97 -25.99 -29.10
CA ALA A 990 -37.36 -25.58 -28.94
C ALA A 990 -37.52 -24.08 -29.26
N TRP A 991 -38.58 -23.73 -29.99
CA TRP A 991 -38.91 -22.36 -30.41
C TRP A 991 -37.71 -21.59 -31.02
N GLY A 992 -36.84 -22.32 -31.73
CA GLY A 992 -35.70 -21.78 -32.45
C GLY A 992 -34.49 -21.35 -31.62
N HIS A 993 -34.54 -21.43 -30.28
CA HIS A 993 -33.40 -20.97 -29.45
C HIS A 993 -33.29 -21.59 -28.05
N LEU A 994 -34.34 -22.24 -27.52
CA LEU A 994 -34.32 -22.82 -26.17
C LEU A 994 -33.87 -24.28 -26.17
N VAL A 995 -33.26 -24.70 -25.06
CA VAL A 995 -32.87 -26.08 -24.79
C VAL A 995 -34.12 -26.93 -24.54
N GLY A 996 -34.37 -27.92 -25.39
CA GLY A 996 -35.43 -28.90 -25.26
C GLY A 996 -34.88 -30.29 -24.98
N VAL A 997 -35.41 -30.93 -23.93
CA VAL A 997 -35.06 -32.30 -23.51
C VAL A 997 -36.21 -33.22 -23.91
N PRO A 998 -36.03 -34.15 -24.87
CA PRO A 998 -37.05 -35.10 -25.23
C PRO A 998 -37.24 -36.14 -24.10
N LEU A 999 -38.50 -36.45 -23.78
CA LEU A 999 -38.87 -37.32 -22.67
C LEU A 999 -39.61 -38.59 -23.13
N PRO A 1000 -39.45 -39.71 -22.39
CA PRO A 1000 -40.25 -40.92 -22.61
C PRO A 1000 -41.71 -40.75 -22.16
N ALA A 1001 -42.55 -41.71 -22.51
CA ALA A 1001 -43.95 -41.77 -22.07
C ALA A 1001 -44.07 -42.02 -20.54
N GLY A 1002 -43.11 -42.76 -19.96
CA GLY A 1002 -43.00 -42.97 -18.51
C GLY A 1002 -42.62 -41.69 -17.74
N GLY A 1003 -42.65 -41.78 -16.41
CA GLY A 1003 -42.01 -40.76 -15.57
C GLY A 1003 -40.50 -40.91 -15.66
N ALA A 1004 -39.77 -39.80 -15.69
CA ALA A 1004 -38.32 -39.79 -15.91
C ALA A 1004 -37.61 -38.80 -14.99
N GLU A 1005 -36.39 -39.14 -14.59
CA GLU A 1005 -35.47 -38.23 -13.91
C GLU A 1005 -34.59 -37.54 -14.94
N VAL A 1006 -34.66 -36.22 -15.00
CA VAL A 1006 -33.89 -35.38 -15.93
C VAL A 1006 -32.80 -34.67 -15.14
N THR A 1007 -31.55 -34.89 -15.55
CA THR A 1007 -30.42 -34.10 -15.08
C THR A 1007 -29.76 -33.38 -16.25
N ALA A 1008 -29.50 -32.09 -16.11
CA ALA A 1008 -28.80 -31.30 -17.12
C ALA A 1008 -27.70 -30.46 -16.46
N SER A 1009 -26.56 -30.39 -17.11
CA SER A 1009 -25.43 -29.59 -16.67
C SER A 1009 -24.64 -29.07 -17.86
N MET A 1010 -23.79 -28.08 -17.62
CA MET A 1010 -22.89 -27.52 -18.63
C MET A 1010 -21.43 -27.84 -18.28
N SER A 1011 -20.63 -28.22 -19.27
CA SER A 1011 -19.22 -28.60 -19.03
C SER A 1011 -18.37 -27.42 -18.54
N THR A 1012 -17.57 -27.62 -17.47
CA THR A 1012 -16.70 -26.59 -16.88
C THR A 1012 -15.20 -26.87 -17.07
N VAL A 1013 -14.82 -28.05 -17.59
CA VAL A 1013 -13.45 -28.59 -17.50
C VAL A 1013 -12.38 -27.64 -18.04
N LEU A 1014 -12.56 -27.12 -19.27
CA LEU A 1014 -11.58 -26.23 -19.88
C LEU A 1014 -11.45 -24.91 -19.11
N ARG A 1015 -12.57 -24.36 -18.64
CA ARG A 1015 -12.60 -23.12 -17.86
C ARG A 1015 -11.86 -23.29 -16.55
N ASP A 1016 -12.11 -24.37 -15.82
CA ASP A 1016 -11.48 -24.64 -14.53
C ASP A 1016 -9.95 -24.77 -14.68
N LEU A 1017 -9.49 -25.44 -15.74
CA LEU A 1017 -8.06 -25.51 -16.06
C LEU A 1017 -7.45 -24.13 -16.37
N LEU A 1018 -8.15 -23.28 -17.12
CA LEU A 1018 -7.69 -21.92 -17.42
C LEU A 1018 -7.66 -21.03 -16.18
N LEU A 1019 -8.64 -21.15 -15.28
CA LEU A 1019 -8.68 -20.44 -14.00
C LEU A 1019 -7.56 -20.90 -13.05
N LEU A 1020 -7.24 -22.20 -13.01
CA LEU A 1020 -6.09 -22.71 -12.27
C LEU A 1020 -4.77 -22.13 -12.83
N GLY A 1021 -4.63 -22.08 -14.15
CA GLY A 1021 -3.51 -21.42 -14.83
C GLY A 1021 -3.40 -19.93 -14.48
N GLN A 1022 -4.52 -19.21 -14.47
CA GLN A 1022 -4.60 -17.82 -14.05
C GLN A 1022 -4.16 -17.65 -12.58
N GLY A 1023 -4.64 -18.52 -11.68
CA GLY A 1023 -4.27 -18.51 -10.26
C GLY A 1023 -2.77 -18.72 -10.05
N ALA A 1024 -2.17 -19.67 -10.78
CA ALA A 1024 -0.72 -19.91 -10.76
C ALA A 1024 0.07 -18.70 -11.28
N ALA A 1025 -0.36 -18.08 -12.38
CA ALA A 1025 0.25 -16.87 -12.92
C ALA A 1025 0.12 -15.68 -11.94
N GLY A 1026 -1.02 -15.53 -11.28
CA GLY A 1026 -1.27 -14.53 -10.24
C GLY A 1026 -0.33 -14.67 -9.05
N LEU A 1027 -0.20 -15.89 -8.52
CA LEU A 1027 0.73 -16.21 -7.44
C LEU A 1027 2.18 -15.90 -7.83
N PHE A 1028 2.59 -16.32 -9.03
CA PHE A 1028 3.92 -16.05 -9.56
C PHE A 1028 4.20 -14.54 -9.70
N ALA A 1029 3.26 -13.79 -10.28
CA ALA A 1029 3.38 -12.34 -10.44
C ALA A 1029 3.51 -11.63 -9.09
N LEU A 1030 2.69 -12.02 -8.10
CA LEU A 1030 2.73 -11.47 -6.74
C LEU A 1030 4.05 -11.76 -6.03
N LEU A 1031 4.54 -13.01 -6.09
CA LEU A 1031 5.80 -13.40 -5.45
C LEU A 1031 7.01 -12.72 -6.08
N THR A 1032 7.02 -12.59 -7.41
CA THR A 1032 8.16 -12.02 -8.15
C THR A 1032 8.16 -10.49 -8.20
N ALA A 1033 7.01 -9.83 -8.05
CA ALA A 1033 6.89 -8.37 -7.93
C ALA A 1033 7.47 -7.82 -6.61
N VAL A 1034 7.81 -8.69 -5.65
CA VAL A 1034 8.48 -8.30 -4.40
C VAL A 1034 10.00 -8.24 -4.61
N PRO A 1035 10.65 -7.07 -4.43
CA PRO A 1035 12.11 -6.98 -4.53
C PRO A 1035 12.76 -7.84 -3.45
N SER A 1036 13.51 -8.87 -3.85
CA SER A 1036 14.32 -9.65 -2.93
C SER A 1036 15.50 -8.79 -2.46
N ARG A 1037 15.51 -8.44 -1.16
CA ARG A 1037 16.70 -7.87 -0.54
C ARG A 1037 17.69 -9.00 -0.27
N ARG A 1038 18.40 -9.47 -1.31
CA ARG A 1038 19.70 -10.11 -1.05
C ARG A 1038 20.65 -9.02 -0.58
N ARG A 1039 21.18 -9.19 0.63
CA ARG A 1039 22.21 -8.35 1.23
C ARG A 1039 23.35 -8.23 0.23
N GLY A 1040 23.82 -7.02 -0.03
CA GLY A 1040 25.11 -6.83 -0.68
C GLY A 1040 26.14 -7.63 0.11
N ALA A 1041 26.78 -8.57 -0.57
CA ALA A 1041 28.00 -9.20 -0.11
C ALA A 1041 29.11 -8.16 -0.06
#